data_AF-A0AAX0YSM1-F1
#
_entry.id   AF-A0AAX0YSM1-F1
#
_cell.length_a   1.000
_cell.length_b   1.000
_cell.length_c   1.000
_cell.angle_alpha   90.00
_cell.angle_beta   90.00
_cell.angle_gamma   90.00
#
_symmetry.space_group_name_H-M   'P 1'
#
loop_
_entity.id
_entity.type
_entity.pdbx_description
1 polymer ?
#
loop_
_entity_poly.entity_id
_entity_poly.type
_entity_poly.pdbx_seq_one_letter_code
_entity_poly.pdbx_strand_id
1 'polypeptide(L)'
;MIYFDTTHQNYIEEVRVGSDGPIILIDETISSIDQLNTSLITNLQIQRLNTLIEQSVEKNKKCWSANELSQLFNIKINTARPISHQLKKAGICRKEKRFLHKNSRNGSLYIISATQDHYGMAKNSTMSEYDLAIIDCNNRHLIETGDANPLKTPTRSINEHGLLSQVINTCYLPKHTSFADVLPASKQNVNNQQYERQHSDNFRSQVTATKNTYDIARPENLRFLYIIINLTINYFETHSKQFLVKDHIEAVCSIDRNQVLTWLMVNDNKYWKTYIDESLEIWANTEFSGYEFSEGNWISETKKPFFRIAKRLRNRESAKFAQVYVLQWDADILKYILKQKGPYLLPWTIMAGSDFTFLIYIEARKKWPGKSSSKQNIKLDSQDLMDIFPVMISGDKQVPKTTEQFSHFVVSSLHEHATKFTKYIVSHEKYNFNNKDTIVFYDRDYKQVAINDVLKNKHLIARVKAHLGGITFNFMIDGIGRTKRTYLDISYFSADVIKESIPARILPLVTKGEELDKKQLSQRRFYSVSPQVHALDNILFNVDKIVNPGFTIRDVCGDVSYQLISEEVKDTLKSDRLQPALAAAGPMLNEHIIDFDPEVVKQAPFIESKKVRNFHAKRIQIAKFPAKETLKTHLWLSVPKTEFKETLTIYSNDQRIRNIVSELAITSGDFEDRIHKRIVCALDAIHPLRIGDYIITLDVMRNIFNALNDMIDKSKNLKYLDELYILITHNKRHIVKYSETINPIDDPVAFASAFKHYIK
;
A
#
# COMPACT_ATOMS: atom_id res chain seq x y z
N MET A 1 48.87 3.18 -16.72
CA MET A 1 49.54 2.29 -15.76
C MET A 1 48.43 1.65 -14.95
N ILE A 2 48.33 0.32 -14.98
CA ILE A 2 47.39 -0.41 -14.13
C ILE A 2 48.18 -0.97 -12.96
N TYR A 3 47.80 -0.59 -11.74
CA TYR A 3 48.35 -1.19 -10.54
C TYR A 3 47.22 -1.78 -9.70
N PHE A 4 47.56 -2.78 -8.88
CA PHE A 4 46.63 -3.36 -7.94
C PHE A 4 46.77 -2.65 -6.59
N ASP A 5 45.71 -1.96 -6.20
CA ASP A 5 45.58 -1.37 -4.88
C ASP A 5 45.24 -2.51 -3.89
N THR A 6 46.24 -2.95 -3.12
CA THR A 6 46.10 -4.04 -2.15
C THR A 6 45.15 -3.69 -1.01
N THR A 7 45.07 -2.41 -0.63
CA THR A 7 44.18 -1.91 0.42
C THR A 7 42.71 -2.02 0.01
N HIS A 8 42.43 -1.81 -1.27
CA HIS A 8 41.07 -1.84 -1.81
C HIS A 8 40.75 -3.07 -2.66
N GLN A 9 41.74 -3.94 -2.85
CA GLN A 9 41.72 -5.11 -3.72
C GLN A 9 41.14 -4.80 -5.11
N ASN A 10 41.53 -3.66 -5.69
CA ASN A 10 41.05 -3.20 -6.99
C ASN A 10 42.23 -2.91 -7.93
N TYR A 11 42.04 -3.16 -9.22
CA TYR A 11 42.92 -2.66 -10.26
C TYR A 11 42.56 -1.22 -10.61
N ILE A 12 43.52 -0.31 -10.60
CA ILE A 12 43.31 1.11 -10.89
C ILE A 12 44.10 1.49 -12.15
N GLU A 13 43.42 2.04 -13.17
CA GLU A 13 44.06 2.68 -14.33
C GLU A 13 43.94 4.20 -14.23
N GLU A 14 45.09 4.88 -14.27
CA GLU A 14 45.17 6.33 -14.10
C GLU A 14 45.61 7.09 -15.36
N VAL A 15 46.19 6.41 -16.35
CA VAL A 15 46.90 7.05 -17.46
C VAL A 15 46.06 7.09 -18.73
N ARG A 16 45.42 5.97 -19.09
CA ARG A 16 44.65 5.89 -20.34
C ARG A 16 43.34 6.67 -20.25
N VAL A 17 42.84 7.13 -21.39
CA VAL A 17 41.57 7.85 -21.48
C VAL A 17 40.46 6.90 -21.90
N GLY A 18 39.22 7.16 -21.46
CA GLY A 18 38.10 6.25 -21.71
C GLY A 18 37.81 5.95 -23.19
N SER A 19 38.25 6.82 -24.10
CA SER A 19 38.12 6.63 -25.55
C SER A 19 38.98 5.48 -26.11
N ASP A 20 40.03 5.08 -25.38
CA ASP A 20 40.95 4.00 -25.77
C ASP A 20 40.30 2.60 -25.73
N GLY A 21 39.11 2.51 -25.12
CA GLY A 21 38.30 1.30 -25.09
C GLY A 21 38.71 0.29 -24.00
N PRO A 22 38.17 -0.94 -24.04
CA PRO A 22 38.48 -1.97 -23.05
C PRO A 22 39.97 -2.33 -23.08
N ILE A 23 40.51 -2.72 -21.91
CA ILE A 23 41.91 -3.07 -21.70
C ILE A 23 42.02 -4.56 -21.40
N ILE A 24 42.99 -5.22 -22.02
CA ILE A 24 43.42 -6.58 -21.71
C ILE A 24 44.70 -6.50 -20.88
N LEU A 25 44.70 -7.15 -19.71
CA LEU A 25 45.87 -7.41 -18.89
C LEU A 25 46.25 -8.89 -19.06
N ILE A 26 47.49 -9.14 -19.47
CA ILE A 26 48.08 -10.48 -19.51
C ILE A 26 48.83 -10.69 -18.21
N ASP A 27 48.39 -11.68 -17.44
CA ASP A 27 49.03 -12.05 -16.18
C ASP A 27 50.47 -12.52 -16.42
N GLU A 28 51.33 -12.36 -15.43
CA GLU A 28 52.73 -12.80 -15.49
C GLU A 28 52.86 -14.32 -15.64
N THR A 29 51.84 -15.05 -15.21
CA THR A 29 51.71 -16.50 -15.40
C THR A 29 51.58 -16.93 -16.86
N ILE A 30 51.33 -16.01 -17.80
CA ILE A 30 51.18 -16.29 -19.23
C ILE A 30 52.44 -15.87 -20.00
N SER A 31 53.14 -16.87 -20.53
CA SER A 31 54.34 -16.75 -21.36
C SER A 31 54.18 -17.33 -22.77
N SER A 32 53.22 -18.23 -22.99
CA SER A 32 52.86 -18.73 -24.34
C SER A 32 51.34 -18.92 -24.49
N ILE A 33 50.86 -18.99 -25.73
CA ILE A 33 49.45 -19.25 -26.02
C ILE A 33 49.01 -20.66 -25.61
N ASP A 34 49.93 -21.62 -25.55
CA ASP A 34 49.63 -23.03 -25.22
C ASP A 34 49.11 -23.20 -23.77
N GLN A 35 49.34 -22.19 -22.93
CA GLN A 35 48.82 -22.14 -21.56
C GLN A 35 47.32 -21.77 -21.50
N LEU A 36 46.69 -21.50 -22.65
CA LEU A 36 45.29 -21.09 -22.76
C LEU A 36 44.49 -22.15 -23.53
N ASN A 37 43.27 -22.43 -23.08
CA ASN A 37 42.36 -23.32 -23.81
C ASN A 37 41.76 -22.61 -25.03
N THR A 38 42.40 -22.72 -26.19
CA THR A 38 41.98 -22.03 -27.43
C THR A 38 40.94 -22.78 -28.26
N SER A 39 40.39 -23.91 -27.77
CA SER A 39 39.47 -24.76 -28.53
C SER A 39 38.19 -24.07 -29.01
N LEU A 40 37.78 -22.99 -28.32
CA LEU A 40 36.55 -22.23 -28.60
C LEU A 40 36.77 -20.93 -29.38
N ILE A 41 37.98 -20.68 -29.89
CA ILE A 41 38.32 -19.49 -30.69
C ILE A 41 38.85 -19.86 -32.08
N THR A 42 38.68 -18.96 -33.05
CA THR A 42 39.10 -19.17 -34.45
C THR A 42 40.62 -19.09 -34.63
N ASN A 43 41.18 -19.73 -35.67
CA ASN A 43 42.61 -19.66 -35.98
C ASN A 43 43.14 -18.21 -36.11
N LEU A 44 42.34 -17.29 -36.65
CA LEU A 44 42.70 -15.87 -36.72
C LEU A 44 42.78 -15.21 -35.33
N GLN A 45 41.89 -15.60 -34.40
CA GLN A 45 41.94 -15.14 -33.01
C GLN A 45 43.13 -15.75 -32.26
N ILE A 46 43.46 -17.01 -32.54
CA ILE A 46 44.67 -17.67 -32.01
C ILE A 46 45.92 -16.93 -32.47
N GLN A 47 46.05 -16.64 -33.76
CA GLN A 47 47.17 -15.87 -34.30
C GLN A 47 47.29 -14.50 -33.63
N ARG A 48 46.19 -13.74 -33.52
CA ARG A 48 46.17 -12.44 -32.86
C ARG A 48 46.54 -12.52 -31.37
N LEU A 49 46.04 -13.53 -30.68
CA LEU A 49 46.35 -13.75 -29.27
C LEU A 49 47.82 -14.13 -29.08
N ASN A 50 48.38 -14.95 -29.97
CA ASN A 50 49.79 -15.31 -29.94
C ASN A 50 50.68 -14.09 -30.18
N THR A 51 50.39 -13.28 -31.20
CA THR A 51 51.08 -12.00 -31.44
C THR A 51 50.96 -11.06 -30.23
N LEU A 52 49.81 -11.02 -29.56
CA LEU A 52 49.62 -10.18 -28.38
C LEU A 52 50.49 -10.65 -27.19
N ILE A 53 50.57 -11.96 -26.95
CA ILE A 53 51.40 -12.53 -25.88
C ILE A 53 52.88 -12.31 -26.19
N GLU A 54 53.32 -12.62 -27.41
CA GLU A 54 54.71 -12.39 -27.88
C GLU A 54 55.11 -10.92 -27.70
N GLN A 55 54.28 -9.99 -28.18
CA GLN A 55 54.53 -8.55 -28.04
C GLN A 55 54.51 -8.09 -26.57
N SER A 56 53.75 -8.76 -25.71
CA SER A 56 53.72 -8.45 -24.27
C SER A 56 54.99 -8.88 -23.57
N VAL A 57 55.57 -10.01 -23.99
CA VAL A 57 56.85 -10.53 -23.48
C VAL A 57 58.00 -9.66 -24.01
N GLU A 58 58.07 -9.45 -25.33
CA GLU A 58 59.15 -8.70 -25.98
C GLU A 58 59.25 -7.25 -25.47
N LYS A 59 58.11 -6.56 -25.30
CA LYS A 59 58.07 -5.16 -24.88
C LYS A 59 57.94 -4.97 -23.37
N ASN A 60 57.97 -6.06 -22.60
CA ASN A 60 57.64 -6.09 -21.17
C ASN A 60 56.36 -5.28 -20.84
N LYS A 61 55.35 -5.39 -21.71
CA LYS A 61 54.11 -4.60 -21.64
C LYS A 61 52.92 -5.53 -21.51
N LYS A 62 52.35 -5.57 -20.31
CA LYS A 62 51.27 -6.52 -19.98
C LYS A 62 49.85 -5.98 -20.21
N CYS A 63 49.69 -4.69 -20.45
CA CYS A 63 48.37 -4.05 -20.62
C CYS A 63 48.18 -3.46 -22.01
N TRP A 64 47.07 -3.83 -22.67
CA TRP A 64 46.73 -3.41 -24.05
C TRP A 64 45.28 -2.95 -24.15
N SER A 65 45.08 -1.67 -24.47
CA SER A 65 43.77 -1.08 -24.78
C SER A 65 43.30 -1.44 -26.19
N ALA A 66 42.00 -1.30 -26.46
CA ALA A 66 41.46 -1.54 -27.80
C ALA A 66 42.08 -0.63 -28.87
N ASN A 67 42.49 0.59 -28.53
CA ASN A 67 43.23 1.46 -29.43
C ASN A 67 44.63 0.90 -29.75
N GLU A 68 45.34 0.37 -28.76
CA GLU A 68 46.64 -0.28 -28.97
C GLU A 68 46.50 -1.60 -29.75
N LEU A 69 45.43 -2.37 -29.53
CA LEU A 69 45.12 -3.57 -30.31
C LEU A 69 44.76 -3.24 -31.77
N SER A 70 44.09 -2.11 -32.01
CA SER A 70 43.76 -1.60 -33.35
C SER A 70 45.02 -1.33 -34.16
N GLN A 71 46.03 -0.73 -33.53
CA GLN A 71 47.35 -0.49 -34.13
C GLN A 71 48.12 -1.80 -34.31
N LEU A 72 48.15 -2.66 -33.28
CA LEU A 72 48.92 -3.92 -33.30
C LEU A 72 48.43 -4.88 -34.40
N PHE A 73 47.13 -5.00 -34.60
CA PHE A 73 46.56 -5.90 -35.61
C PHE A 73 46.23 -5.20 -36.94
N ASN A 74 46.56 -3.91 -37.08
CA ASN A 74 46.20 -3.07 -38.22
C ASN A 74 44.71 -3.18 -38.61
N ILE A 75 43.83 -3.00 -37.63
CA ILE A 75 42.36 -3.02 -37.80
C ILE A 75 41.74 -1.73 -37.28
N LYS A 76 40.50 -1.43 -37.69
CA LYS A 76 39.76 -0.27 -37.15
C LYS A 76 39.47 -0.45 -35.65
N ILE A 77 39.50 0.63 -34.88
CA ILE A 77 39.25 0.61 -33.42
C ILE A 77 37.89 0.00 -33.05
N ASN A 78 36.86 0.22 -33.87
CA ASN A 78 35.53 -0.38 -33.66
C ASN A 78 35.54 -1.91 -33.81
N THR A 79 36.48 -2.46 -34.57
CA THR A 79 36.70 -3.91 -34.71
C THR A 79 37.57 -4.46 -33.57
N ALA A 80 38.44 -3.64 -32.99
CA ALA A 80 39.27 -4.02 -31.84
C ALA A 80 38.49 -4.07 -30.51
N ARG A 81 37.58 -3.12 -30.28
CA ARG A 81 36.74 -3.04 -29.06
C ARG A 81 36.02 -4.34 -28.67
N PRO A 82 35.40 -5.12 -29.57
CA PRO A 82 34.72 -6.35 -29.20
C PRO A 82 35.66 -7.52 -28.89
N ILE A 83 36.96 -7.45 -29.21
CA ILE A 83 37.90 -8.59 -29.04
C ILE A 83 37.94 -9.06 -27.58
N SER A 84 38.06 -8.15 -26.61
CA SER A 84 38.10 -8.52 -25.19
C SER A 84 36.80 -9.21 -24.73
N HIS A 85 35.65 -8.77 -25.27
CA HIS A 85 34.36 -9.41 -24.98
C HIS A 85 34.23 -10.79 -25.62
N GLN A 86 34.76 -10.98 -26.83
CA GLN A 86 34.79 -12.28 -27.50
C GLN A 86 35.68 -13.27 -26.76
N LEU A 87 36.88 -12.85 -26.35
CA LEU A 87 37.77 -13.68 -25.53
C LEU A 87 37.13 -14.07 -24.20
N LYS A 88 36.36 -13.15 -23.57
CA LYS A 88 35.58 -13.48 -22.37
C LYS A 88 34.51 -14.54 -22.64
N LYS A 89 33.76 -14.41 -23.73
CA LYS A 89 32.73 -15.39 -24.11
C LYS A 89 33.31 -16.77 -24.38
N ALA A 90 34.50 -16.83 -24.96
CA ALA A 90 35.23 -18.07 -25.19
C ALA A 90 35.97 -18.61 -23.95
N GLY A 91 35.79 -17.98 -22.79
CA GLY A 91 36.42 -18.39 -21.53
C GLY A 91 37.89 -18.02 -21.39
N ILE A 92 38.55 -17.46 -22.42
CA ILE A 92 39.99 -17.13 -22.41
C ILE A 92 40.36 -16.07 -21.38
N CYS A 93 39.47 -15.12 -21.12
CA CYS A 93 39.72 -14.04 -20.18
C CYS A 93 38.53 -13.79 -19.26
N ARG A 94 38.81 -13.27 -18.06
CA ARG A 94 37.77 -12.82 -17.12
C ARG A 94 37.64 -11.31 -17.17
N LYS A 95 36.42 -10.79 -17.14
CA LYS A 95 36.20 -9.35 -16.91
C LYS A 95 36.39 -9.06 -15.43
N GLU A 96 37.36 -8.23 -15.10
CA GLU A 96 37.62 -7.82 -13.73
C GLU A 96 36.49 -6.90 -13.24
N LYS A 97 35.82 -7.31 -12.17
CA LYS A 97 34.70 -6.56 -11.58
C LYS A 97 35.21 -5.43 -10.68
N ARG A 98 36.45 -5.56 -10.19
CA ARG A 98 37.13 -4.63 -9.29
C ARG A 98 38.12 -3.74 -10.06
N PHE A 99 37.73 -3.28 -11.24
CA PHE A 99 38.52 -2.35 -12.04
C PHE A 99 37.97 -0.93 -11.95
N LEU A 100 38.83 0.03 -11.60
CA LEU A 100 38.53 1.45 -11.52
C LEU A 100 39.34 2.20 -12.58
N HIS A 101 38.66 2.78 -13.54
CA HIS A 101 39.28 3.65 -14.53
C HIS A 101 39.05 5.12 -14.14
N LYS A 102 40.10 5.79 -13.67
CA LYS A 102 40.03 7.12 -13.02
C LYS A 102 39.31 8.17 -13.88
N ASN A 103 39.51 8.09 -15.20
CA ASN A 103 39.00 9.08 -16.16
C ASN A 103 37.76 8.62 -16.97
N SER A 104 37.14 7.48 -16.65
CA SER A 104 35.93 7.02 -17.38
C SER A 104 35.16 5.94 -16.63
N ARG A 105 33.83 6.11 -16.52
CA ARG A 105 32.93 5.07 -16.00
C ARG A 105 32.78 3.86 -16.92
N ASN A 106 33.20 3.96 -18.18
CA ASN A 106 33.00 2.93 -19.19
C ASN A 106 34.27 2.09 -19.48
N GLY A 107 35.37 2.35 -18.78
CA GLY A 107 36.57 1.51 -18.85
C GLY A 107 36.28 0.10 -18.34
N SER A 108 36.80 -0.92 -19.03
CA SER A 108 36.66 -2.32 -18.63
C SER A 108 38.00 -3.02 -18.73
N LEU A 109 38.38 -3.78 -17.72
CA LEU A 109 39.60 -4.59 -17.70
C LEU A 109 39.25 -6.07 -17.86
N TYR A 110 40.01 -6.74 -18.71
CA TYR A 110 39.92 -8.18 -18.96
C TYR A 110 41.27 -8.82 -18.65
N ILE A 111 41.29 -9.82 -17.77
CA ILE A 111 42.52 -10.47 -17.33
C ILE A 111 42.62 -11.85 -17.99
N ILE A 112 43.76 -12.13 -18.61
CA ILE A 112 44.14 -13.44 -19.14
C ILE A 112 45.13 -14.06 -18.16
N SER A 113 44.79 -15.18 -17.55
CA SER A 113 45.60 -15.90 -16.55
C SER A 113 45.54 -17.40 -16.78
N ALA A 114 46.57 -18.14 -16.37
CA ALA A 114 46.65 -19.59 -16.53
C ALA A 114 45.67 -20.34 -15.59
N THR A 115 45.35 -19.76 -14.44
CA THR A 115 44.38 -20.30 -13.47
C THR A 115 42.97 -19.84 -13.84
N GLN A 116 42.23 -20.69 -14.55
CA GLN A 116 40.78 -20.56 -14.64
C GLN A 116 40.14 -21.22 -13.43
N ASP A 117 40.14 -20.53 -12.28
CA ASP A 117 39.30 -20.93 -11.16
C ASP A 117 37.83 -20.69 -11.51
N HIS A 118 37.20 -21.72 -12.06
CA HIS A 118 35.76 -21.87 -12.10
C HIS A 118 35.30 -22.37 -10.72
N TYR A 119 34.62 -21.47 -10.00
CA TYR A 119 33.97 -21.67 -8.71
C TYR A 119 34.90 -21.80 -7.50
N GLY A 120 34.74 -20.86 -6.57
CA GLY A 120 35.59 -20.73 -5.41
C GLY A 120 35.41 -21.83 -4.38
N MET A 121 36.53 -22.36 -3.89
CA MET A 121 36.85 -22.43 -2.47
C MET A 121 38.30 -22.89 -2.26
N ALA A 122 39.01 -22.12 -1.43
CA ALA A 122 40.15 -22.45 -0.57
C ALA A 122 41.44 -23.05 -1.16
N LYS A 123 42.58 -22.38 -0.86
CA LYS A 123 43.49 -22.84 0.20
C LYS A 123 44.55 -21.80 0.60
N ASN A 124 44.43 -21.35 1.84
CA ASN A 124 45.44 -21.17 2.89
C ASN A 124 46.80 -20.53 2.57
N SER A 125 47.02 -19.33 3.11
CA SER A 125 48.25 -19.03 3.82
C SER A 125 47.97 -18.18 5.07
N THR A 126 48.55 -18.67 6.16
CA THR A 126 48.54 -18.29 7.57
C THR A 126 48.98 -16.86 7.86
N MET A 127 48.27 -16.12 8.73
CA MET A 127 48.81 -15.64 10.03
C MET A 127 47.81 -14.78 10.84
N SER A 128 47.84 -15.08 12.14
CA SER A 128 47.37 -14.40 13.37
C SER A 128 45.89 -14.03 13.55
N GLU A 129 45.30 -14.77 14.50
CA GLU A 129 44.13 -14.44 15.32
C GLU A 129 44.15 -13.00 15.82
N TYR A 130 43.17 -12.21 15.39
CA TYR A 130 42.33 -11.32 16.21
C TYR A 130 41.11 -10.94 15.35
N ASP A 131 39.94 -11.45 15.76
CA ASP A 131 38.57 -11.14 15.33
C ASP A 131 38.24 -11.13 13.83
N LEU A 132 38.30 -12.31 13.21
CA LEU A 132 37.38 -12.64 12.12
C LEU A 132 36.01 -12.96 12.71
N ALA A 133 35.15 -11.95 12.80
CA ALA A 133 33.71 -12.20 12.79
C ALA A 133 33.35 -12.78 11.42
N ILE A 134 33.27 -14.10 11.35
CA ILE A 134 32.47 -14.82 10.36
C ILE A 134 31.06 -14.20 10.46
N ILE A 135 30.63 -13.43 9.46
CA ILE A 135 29.21 -13.09 9.34
C ILE A 135 28.53 -14.34 8.77
N ASP A 136 28.23 -15.24 9.69
CA ASP A 136 27.17 -16.20 9.54
C ASP A 136 25.86 -15.42 9.27
N CYS A 137 25.03 -15.91 8.35
CA CYS A 137 23.67 -15.37 8.17
C CYS A 137 22.78 -15.68 9.40
N ASN A 138 23.31 -16.42 10.38
CA ASN A 138 22.77 -16.55 11.73
C ASN A 138 23.13 -15.39 12.68
N ASN A 139 23.81 -14.32 12.25
CA ASN A 139 24.04 -13.12 13.08
C ASN A 139 22.81 -12.18 13.18
N ARG A 140 21.63 -12.76 13.34
CA ARG A 140 20.63 -12.27 14.30
C ARG A 140 20.50 -13.33 15.40
N HIS A 141 21.59 -13.61 16.09
CA HIS A 141 21.51 -14.30 17.36
C HIS A 141 22.05 -13.40 18.46
N LEU A 142 21.22 -13.33 19.50
CA LEU A 142 21.63 -13.15 20.88
C LEU A 142 22.12 -11.74 21.24
N ILE A 143 21.15 -10.89 21.61
CA ILE A 143 21.20 -10.49 23.02
C ILE A 143 20.83 -11.76 23.78
N GLU A 144 21.84 -12.54 24.16
CA GLU A 144 21.72 -13.51 25.22
C GLU A 144 21.40 -12.67 26.45
N THR A 145 20.12 -12.57 26.83
CA THR A 145 19.74 -12.01 28.11
C THR A 145 20.20 -13.00 29.16
N GLY A 146 21.48 -12.93 29.55
CA GLY A 146 21.95 -13.57 30.76
C GLY A 146 21.18 -13.01 31.95
N ASP A 147 20.77 -13.88 32.87
CA ASP A 147 20.05 -13.54 34.11
C ASP A 147 20.77 -12.49 34.98
N ALA A 148 22.04 -12.20 34.68
CA ALA A 148 22.89 -11.31 35.46
C ALA A 148 23.00 -9.86 34.96
N ASN A 149 22.31 -9.47 33.87
CA ASN A 149 22.22 -8.05 33.54
C ASN A 149 20.89 -7.71 32.87
N PRO A 150 19.82 -7.53 33.67
CA PRO A 150 18.74 -6.72 33.19
C PRO A 150 19.36 -5.33 33.06
N LEU A 151 19.58 -4.85 31.83
CA LEU A 151 19.09 -3.50 31.60
C LEU A 151 17.68 -3.56 32.19
N LYS A 152 17.49 -2.94 33.36
CA LYS A 152 16.20 -2.47 33.84
C LYS A 152 15.73 -1.50 32.75
N THR A 153 15.38 -2.08 31.60
CA THR A 153 14.49 -1.56 30.62
C THR A 153 13.24 -1.36 31.45
N PRO A 154 12.82 -0.12 31.70
CA PRO A 154 11.45 0.07 32.09
C PRO A 154 10.68 -0.51 30.92
N THR A 155 10.06 -1.66 31.17
CA THR A 155 9.01 -2.27 30.37
C THR A 155 8.16 -1.17 29.76
N ARG A 156 8.37 -0.83 28.47
CA ARG A 156 7.41 -0.14 27.59
C ARG A 156 8.03 0.22 26.23
N SER A 157 7.73 -0.62 25.26
CA SER A 157 7.22 -0.20 23.95
C SER A 157 6.15 -1.23 23.54
N ILE A 158 5.04 -1.22 24.29
CA ILE A 158 3.98 -2.25 24.27
C ILE A 158 3.11 -2.20 22.99
N ASN A 159 3.34 -1.29 22.05
CA ASN A 159 2.30 -0.94 21.07
C ASN A 159 2.45 -1.55 19.67
N GLU A 160 3.68 -1.67 19.11
CA GLU A 160 3.87 -2.48 17.89
C GLU A 160 3.74 -3.96 18.21
N HIS A 161 4.40 -4.41 19.27
CA HIS A 161 4.27 -5.77 19.78
C HIS A 161 2.81 -6.10 20.12
N GLY A 162 2.10 -5.19 20.80
CA GLY A 162 0.70 -5.39 21.13
C GLY A 162 -0.19 -5.46 19.88
N LEU A 163 -0.03 -4.58 18.90
CA LEU A 163 -0.77 -4.69 17.64
C LEU A 163 -0.43 -5.99 16.89
N LEU A 164 0.85 -6.33 16.81
CA LEU A 164 1.33 -7.55 16.17
C LEU A 164 0.78 -8.79 16.88
N SER A 165 0.69 -8.79 18.21
CA SER A 165 0.06 -9.86 18.99
C SER A 165 -1.42 -10.02 18.65
N GLN A 166 -2.16 -8.93 18.37
CA GLN A 166 -3.55 -9.03 17.93
C GLN A 166 -3.68 -9.55 16.51
N VAL A 167 -2.71 -9.24 15.64
CA VAL A 167 -2.73 -9.66 14.24
C VAL A 167 -2.35 -11.14 14.10
N ILE A 168 -1.29 -11.57 14.79
CA ILE A 168 -0.83 -12.95 14.82
C ILE A 168 -1.74 -13.82 15.70
N ASN A 169 -2.35 -13.20 16.73
CA ASN A 169 -3.27 -13.77 17.73
C ASN A 169 -2.64 -14.73 18.76
N THR A 170 -1.34 -14.62 18.99
CA THR A 170 -0.52 -15.55 19.78
C THR A 170 -0.14 -14.98 21.16
N CYS A 171 -0.04 -15.87 22.15
CA CYS A 171 0.50 -15.53 23.48
C CYS A 171 2.03 -15.72 23.59
N TYR A 172 2.67 -16.36 22.61
CA TYR A 172 4.08 -16.76 22.64
C TYR A 172 4.99 -15.86 21.80
N LEU A 173 4.45 -14.80 21.20
CA LEU A 173 5.26 -13.78 20.52
C LEU A 173 6.27 -13.17 21.52
N PRO A 174 7.58 -13.20 21.23
CA PRO A 174 8.57 -12.58 22.10
C PRO A 174 8.30 -11.08 22.28
N LYS A 175 8.45 -10.58 23.52
CA LYS A 175 8.13 -9.18 23.88
C LYS A 175 8.95 -8.13 23.12
N HIS A 176 10.06 -8.53 22.51
CA HIS A 176 10.94 -7.65 21.72
C HIS A 176 10.58 -7.63 20.22
N THR A 177 9.69 -8.48 19.74
CA THR A 177 9.36 -8.59 18.30
C THR A 177 8.56 -7.39 17.80
N SER A 178 8.96 -6.86 16.64
CA SER A 178 8.34 -5.72 15.96
C SER A 178 7.90 -6.04 14.52
N PHE A 179 7.25 -5.09 13.83
CA PHE A 179 6.93 -5.28 12.40
C PHE A 179 8.16 -5.46 11.52
N ALA A 180 9.27 -4.78 11.85
CA ALA A 180 10.54 -4.95 11.14
C ALA A 180 11.13 -6.36 11.32
N ASP A 181 10.66 -7.11 12.32
CA ASP A 181 11.10 -8.48 12.57
C ASP A 181 10.30 -9.51 11.78
N VAL A 182 9.02 -9.27 11.56
CA VAL A 182 8.14 -10.24 10.90
C VAL A 182 8.02 -10.01 9.39
N LEU A 183 8.32 -8.81 8.90
CA LEU A 183 8.23 -8.46 7.48
C LEU A 183 9.54 -8.80 6.74
N PRO A 184 9.46 -9.25 5.47
CA PRO A 184 10.64 -9.47 4.64
C PRO A 184 11.39 -8.17 4.38
N ALA A 185 12.72 -8.25 4.28
CA ALA A 185 13.52 -7.11 3.87
C ALA A 185 13.14 -6.66 2.45
N SER A 186 13.31 -5.36 2.19
CA SER A 186 13.08 -4.77 0.88
C SER A 186 13.86 -5.55 -0.21
N LYS A 187 13.20 -5.93 -1.30
CA LYS A 187 13.76 -6.74 -2.43
C LYS A 187 14.27 -8.14 -2.10
N GLN A 188 14.04 -8.68 -0.90
CA GLN A 188 14.22 -10.12 -0.68
C GLN A 188 13.29 -10.88 -1.65
N ASN A 189 13.86 -11.83 -2.40
CA ASN A 189 13.08 -12.72 -3.26
C ASN A 189 12.26 -13.65 -2.36
N VAL A 190 10.96 -13.42 -2.35
CA VAL A 190 10.02 -14.19 -1.55
C VAL A 190 9.52 -15.33 -2.43
N ASN A 191 9.97 -16.57 -2.15
CA ASN A 191 9.47 -17.75 -2.86
C ASN A 191 7.96 -17.86 -2.65
N ASN A 192 7.19 -17.93 -3.75
CA ASN A 192 5.72 -18.05 -3.73
C ASN A 192 4.98 -16.98 -2.88
N GLN A 193 5.57 -15.79 -2.69
CA GLN A 193 5.00 -14.71 -1.86
C GLN A 193 4.74 -15.12 -0.39
N GLN A 194 5.57 -16.03 0.13
CA GLN A 194 5.60 -16.43 1.54
C GLN A 194 6.96 -16.11 2.18
N TYR A 195 6.94 -15.42 3.30
CA TYR A 195 8.12 -15.14 4.12
C TYR A 195 7.93 -15.75 5.50
N GLU A 196 8.88 -16.57 5.93
CA GLU A 196 8.84 -17.21 7.25
C GLU A 196 10.13 -16.90 8.01
N ARG A 197 9.99 -16.68 9.32
CA ARG A 197 11.11 -16.38 10.19
C ARG A 197 10.91 -17.03 11.56
N GLN A 198 11.92 -17.76 12.01
CA GLN A 198 12.01 -18.26 13.37
C GLN A 198 12.54 -17.16 14.30
N HIS A 199 11.84 -16.91 15.41
CA HIS A 199 12.24 -15.90 16.42
C HIS A 199 12.76 -16.55 17.70
N SER A 200 12.35 -17.78 17.98
CA SER A 200 12.86 -18.61 19.07
C SER A 200 12.65 -20.09 18.72
N ASP A 201 13.16 -20.99 19.56
CA ASP A 201 12.94 -22.43 19.41
C ASP A 201 11.44 -22.78 19.41
N ASN A 202 10.62 -21.99 20.12
CA ASN A 202 9.21 -22.26 20.32
C ASN A 202 8.27 -21.36 19.51
N PHE A 203 8.79 -20.43 18.71
CA PHE A 203 7.96 -19.50 17.94
C PHE A 203 8.57 -19.08 16.61
N ARG A 204 7.76 -19.16 15.56
CA ARG A 204 8.06 -18.63 14.22
C ARG A 204 6.87 -17.85 13.67
N SER A 205 7.15 -16.79 12.91
CA SER A 205 6.13 -16.02 12.20
C SER A 205 6.18 -16.32 10.71
N GLN A 206 5.03 -16.26 10.05
CA GLN A 206 4.96 -16.27 8.60
C GLN A 206 4.07 -15.12 8.09
N VAL A 207 4.45 -14.57 6.94
CA VAL A 207 3.70 -13.57 6.20
C VAL A 207 3.43 -14.12 4.81
N THR A 208 2.17 -14.15 4.39
CA THR A 208 1.77 -14.69 3.08
C THR A 208 0.84 -13.73 2.33
N ALA A 209 0.90 -13.73 1.01
CA ALA A 209 -0.11 -13.07 0.20
C ALA A 209 -1.38 -13.93 0.09
N THR A 210 -2.56 -13.33 0.24
CA THR A 210 -3.86 -13.98 -0.04
C THR A 210 -4.02 -14.35 -1.51
N LYS A 211 -3.36 -13.61 -2.39
CA LYS A 211 -3.39 -13.78 -3.84
C LYS A 211 -1.96 -13.72 -4.36
N ASN A 212 -1.54 -14.82 -4.98
CA ASN A 212 -0.18 -15.02 -5.51
C ASN A 212 0.26 -14.00 -6.59
N THR A 213 -0.61 -13.05 -6.96
CA THR A 213 -0.34 -11.98 -7.94
C THR A 213 0.05 -10.65 -7.29
N TYR A 214 -0.02 -10.51 -5.96
CA TYR A 214 0.25 -9.26 -5.24
C TYR A 214 1.43 -9.42 -4.27
N ASP A 215 2.32 -8.43 -4.21
CA ASP A 215 3.46 -8.48 -3.26
C ASP A 215 2.98 -8.44 -1.80
N ILE A 216 3.76 -9.01 -0.89
CA ILE A 216 3.52 -8.91 0.56
C ILE A 216 4.11 -7.61 1.12
N ALA A 217 3.58 -7.15 2.24
CA ALA A 217 4.05 -5.93 2.88
C ALA A 217 5.53 -6.02 3.28
N ARG A 218 6.22 -4.89 3.18
CA ARG A 218 7.63 -4.69 3.54
C ARG A 218 7.77 -3.49 4.48
N PRO A 219 8.92 -3.30 5.15
CA PRO A 219 9.13 -2.18 6.06
C PRO A 219 8.83 -0.80 5.44
N GLU A 220 9.11 -0.59 4.15
CA GLU A 220 8.78 0.64 3.43
C GLU A 220 7.26 0.93 3.34
N ASN A 221 6.42 -0.10 3.49
CA ASN A 221 4.97 0.07 3.48
C ASN A 221 4.41 0.45 4.86
N LEU A 222 5.21 0.43 5.94
CA LEU A 222 4.73 0.70 7.30
C LEU A 222 4.22 2.12 7.48
N ARG A 223 4.91 3.13 6.92
CA ARG A 223 4.43 4.52 6.95
C ARG A 223 3.02 4.62 6.39
N PHE A 224 2.76 3.92 5.29
CA PHE A 224 1.45 3.88 4.67
C PHE A 224 0.39 3.25 5.59
N LEU A 225 0.70 2.12 6.25
CA LEU A 225 -0.19 1.51 7.24
C LEU A 225 -0.55 2.48 8.37
N TYR A 226 0.43 3.20 8.90
CA TYR A 226 0.17 4.20 9.95
C TYR A 226 -0.73 5.35 9.44
N ILE A 227 -0.61 5.78 8.18
CA ILE A 227 -1.55 6.78 7.60
C ILE A 227 -2.97 6.22 7.62
N ILE A 228 -3.14 4.96 7.19
CA ILE A 228 -4.44 4.29 7.18
C ILE A 228 -4.99 4.12 8.60
N ILE A 229 -4.17 3.76 9.59
CA ILE A 229 -4.58 3.70 11.00
C ILE A 229 -5.02 5.08 11.51
N ASN A 230 -4.28 6.15 11.22
CA ASN A 230 -4.65 7.53 11.63
C ASN A 230 -6.00 7.95 11.02
N LEU A 231 -6.19 7.66 9.73
CA LEU A 231 -7.45 7.96 9.04
C LEU A 231 -8.61 7.15 9.62
N THR A 232 -8.39 5.87 9.97
CA THR A 232 -9.39 5.04 10.66
C THR A 232 -9.74 5.60 12.04
N ILE A 233 -8.75 5.98 12.85
CA ILE A 233 -9.00 6.61 14.16
C ILE A 233 -9.84 7.89 13.96
N ASN A 234 -9.43 8.75 13.03
CA ASN A 234 -10.15 9.99 12.72
C ASN A 234 -11.60 9.73 12.29
N TYR A 235 -11.82 8.69 11.47
CA TYR A 235 -13.15 8.28 11.04
C TYR A 235 -14.04 7.91 12.24
N PHE A 236 -13.58 7.06 13.15
CA PHE A 236 -14.39 6.64 14.29
C PHE A 236 -14.63 7.76 15.31
N GLU A 237 -13.66 8.67 15.49
CA GLU A 237 -13.80 9.84 16.36
C GLU A 237 -14.81 10.85 15.82
N THR A 238 -14.67 11.22 14.54
CA THR A 238 -15.56 12.17 13.85
C THR A 238 -17.01 11.70 13.91
N HIS A 239 -17.24 10.40 13.77
CA HIS A 239 -18.57 9.80 13.71
C HIS A 239 -19.03 9.20 15.05
N SER A 240 -18.28 9.40 16.14
CA SER A 240 -18.56 8.85 17.47
C SER A 240 -20.01 9.04 17.92
N LYS A 241 -20.58 10.24 17.73
CA LYS A 241 -21.99 10.54 18.10
C LYS A 241 -23.00 9.64 17.40
N GLN A 242 -22.74 9.28 16.13
CA GLN A 242 -23.64 8.45 15.35
C GLN A 242 -23.51 6.96 15.71
N PHE A 243 -22.35 6.57 16.20
CA PHE A 243 -22.10 5.23 16.70
C PHE A 243 -22.63 5.00 18.11
N LEU A 244 -22.73 6.06 18.94
CA LEU A 244 -23.27 5.96 20.30
C LEU A 244 -24.67 5.36 20.35
N VAL A 245 -25.51 5.71 19.36
CA VAL A 245 -26.91 5.26 19.27
C VAL A 245 -27.07 3.87 18.64
N LYS A 246 -25.98 3.23 18.19
CA LYS A 246 -26.02 1.88 17.63
C LYS A 246 -25.72 0.83 18.69
N ASP A 247 -26.40 -0.31 18.63
CA ASP A 247 -26.10 -1.45 19.51
C ASP A 247 -24.80 -2.15 19.12
N HIS A 248 -24.58 -2.25 17.80
CA HIS A 248 -23.38 -2.82 17.22
C HIS A 248 -22.85 -1.94 16.09
N ILE A 249 -21.54 -2.00 15.89
CA ILE A 249 -20.82 -1.19 14.94
C ILE A 249 -19.98 -2.12 14.08
N GLU A 250 -20.22 -2.13 12.78
CA GLU A 250 -19.37 -2.89 11.87
C GLU A 250 -17.95 -2.32 11.89
N ALA A 251 -16.94 -3.20 11.82
CA ALA A 251 -15.53 -2.82 11.67
C ALA A 251 -15.20 -2.23 10.29
N VAL A 252 -16.06 -1.36 9.76
CA VAL A 252 -15.96 -0.77 8.42
C VAL A 252 -15.73 0.72 8.51
N CYS A 253 -14.75 1.22 7.77
CA CYS A 253 -14.53 2.65 7.58
C CYS A 253 -14.31 2.97 6.10
N SER A 254 -14.56 4.23 5.71
CA SER A 254 -14.19 4.68 4.37
C SER A 254 -13.04 5.69 4.41
N ILE A 255 -12.16 5.59 3.41
CA ILE A 255 -10.99 6.43 3.26
C ILE A 255 -11.00 7.04 1.86
N ASP A 256 -10.98 8.37 1.79
CA ASP A 256 -10.79 9.07 0.52
C ASP A 256 -9.31 9.07 0.15
N ARG A 257 -8.98 8.71 -1.09
CA ARG A 257 -7.61 8.78 -1.59
C ARG A 257 -7.01 10.19 -1.49
N ASN A 258 -7.82 11.23 -1.71
CA ASN A 258 -7.37 12.61 -1.58
C ASN A 258 -6.92 12.92 -0.14
N GLN A 259 -7.46 12.19 0.85
CA GLN A 259 -6.93 12.25 2.21
C GLN A 259 -5.56 11.67 2.32
N VAL A 260 -5.34 10.47 1.79
CA VAL A 260 -4.03 9.84 1.78
C VAL A 260 -2.99 10.71 1.05
N LEU A 261 -3.36 11.33 -0.08
CA LEU A 261 -2.49 12.28 -0.81
C LEU A 261 -2.10 13.50 0.03
N THR A 262 -3.07 14.05 0.77
CA THR A 262 -2.81 15.18 1.67
C THR A 262 -1.90 14.76 2.82
N TRP A 263 -2.11 13.55 3.39
CA TRP A 263 -1.24 12.99 4.42
C TRP A 263 0.19 12.73 3.96
N LEU A 264 0.36 12.40 2.69
CA LEU A 264 1.68 12.24 2.08
C LEU A 264 2.32 13.59 1.69
N MET A 265 1.58 14.70 1.76
CA MET A 265 1.96 16.04 1.27
C MET A 265 2.46 16.00 -0.17
N VAL A 266 1.66 15.40 -1.05
CA VAL A 266 1.99 15.24 -2.47
C VAL A 266 0.88 15.77 -3.36
N ASN A 267 1.25 16.24 -4.55
CA ASN A 267 0.29 16.73 -5.53
C ASN A 267 -0.51 15.59 -6.16
N ASP A 268 -1.75 15.89 -6.51
CA ASP A 268 -2.66 14.92 -7.13
C ASP A 268 -2.20 14.54 -8.54
N ASN A 269 -1.45 13.44 -8.68
CA ASN A 269 -0.94 12.96 -9.96
C ASN A 269 -1.09 11.45 -10.13
N LYS A 270 -0.91 10.96 -11.36
CA LYS A 270 -1.08 9.54 -11.69
C LYS A 270 -0.18 8.62 -10.86
N TYR A 271 1.07 9.02 -10.63
CA TYR A 271 2.04 8.23 -9.88
C TYR A 271 1.58 7.99 -8.44
N TRP A 272 1.20 9.05 -7.72
CA TRP A 272 0.75 8.93 -6.34
C TRP A 272 -0.60 8.22 -6.20
N LYS A 273 -1.49 8.37 -7.18
CA LYS A 273 -2.72 7.56 -7.25
C LYS A 273 -2.39 6.08 -7.33
N THR A 274 -1.56 5.68 -8.29
CA THR A 274 -1.10 4.30 -8.44
C THR A 274 -0.42 3.78 -7.18
N TYR A 275 0.48 4.57 -6.57
CA TYR A 275 1.16 4.19 -5.33
C TYR A 275 0.18 3.91 -4.18
N ILE A 276 -0.87 4.72 -4.01
CA ILE A 276 -1.89 4.52 -2.97
C ILE A 276 -2.71 3.26 -3.25
N ASP A 277 -3.18 3.09 -4.49
CA ASP A 277 -3.91 1.91 -4.93
C ASP A 277 -3.09 0.63 -4.66
N GLU A 278 -1.81 0.61 -5.02
CA GLU A 278 -0.90 -0.53 -4.83
C GLU A 278 -0.60 -0.77 -3.34
N SER A 279 -0.30 0.28 -2.57
CA SER A 279 0.03 0.15 -1.14
C SER A 279 -1.14 -0.35 -0.31
N LEU A 280 -2.37 0.07 -0.64
CA LEU A 280 -3.60 -0.46 -0.02
C LEU A 280 -3.80 -1.93 -0.34
N GLU A 281 -3.57 -2.34 -1.60
CA GLU A 281 -3.68 -3.73 -2.01
C GLU A 281 -2.63 -4.62 -1.32
N ILE A 282 -1.38 -4.15 -1.19
CA ILE A 282 -0.34 -4.88 -0.47
C ILE A 282 -0.80 -5.19 0.96
N TRP A 283 -1.24 -4.18 1.71
CA TRP A 283 -1.71 -4.39 3.08
C TRP A 283 -2.99 -5.21 3.18
N ALA A 284 -3.93 -5.03 2.25
CA ALA A 284 -5.17 -5.80 2.24
C ALA A 284 -4.98 -7.28 1.86
N ASN A 285 -3.90 -7.60 1.16
CA ASN A 285 -3.57 -8.96 0.74
C ASN A 285 -2.47 -9.61 1.61
N THR A 286 -1.86 -8.89 2.56
CA THR A 286 -0.84 -9.43 3.45
C THR A 286 -1.49 -10.07 4.67
N GLU A 287 -1.34 -11.39 4.79
CA GLU A 287 -1.75 -12.18 5.96
C GLU A 287 -0.56 -12.49 6.86
N PHE A 288 -0.79 -12.43 8.17
CA PHE A 288 0.18 -12.82 9.18
C PHE A 288 -0.28 -14.11 9.85
N SER A 289 0.65 -15.00 10.17
CA SER A 289 0.43 -16.18 10.99
C SER A 289 1.57 -16.40 11.97
N GLY A 290 1.22 -17.00 13.11
CA GLY A 290 2.15 -17.46 14.13
C GLY A 290 2.13 -18.97 14.17
N TYR A 291 3.30 -19.57 14.38
CA TYR A 291 3.40 -20.97 14.74
C TYR A 291 4.11 -21.08 16.07
N GLU A 292 3.49 -21.84 16.95
CA GLU A 292 3.94 -22.11 18.29
C GLU A 292 4.33 -23.57 18.38
N PHE A 293 5.45 -23.85 19.03
CA PHE A 293 5.83 -25.22 19.34
C PHE A 293 5.29 -25.59 20.72
N SER A 294 4.34 -26.52 20.76
CA SER A 294 3.73 -27.02 22.01
C SER A 294 3.57 -28.53 21.93
N GLU A 295 3.90 -29.23 23.03
CA GLU A 295 3.76 -30.70 23.14
C GLU A 295 4.44 -31.48 22.00
N GLY A 296 5.61 -31.01 21.55
CA GLY A 296 6.38 -31.67 20.48
C GLY A 296 5.87 -31.42 19.06
N ASN A 297 4.81 -30.61 18.89
CA ASN A 297 4.21 -30.30 17.59
C ASN A 297 4.18 -28.79 17.32
N TRP A 298 4.29 -28.42 16.05
CA TRP A 298 4.03 -27.05 15.59
C TRP A 298 2.52 -26.85 15.39
N ILE A 299 1.94 -25.95 16.17
CA ILE A 299 0.55 -25.51 16.04
C ILE A 299 0.57 -24.18 15.28
N SER A 300 -0.31 -24.02 14.29
CA SER A 300 -0.46 -22.78 13.54
C SER A 300 -1.71 -22.05 13.96
N GLU A 301 -1.60 -20.74 14.19
CA GLU A 301 -2.76 -19.87 14.37
C GLU A 301 -3.29 -19.32 13.04
N THR A 302 -4.49 -18.75 13.11
CA THR A 302 -5.29 -18.31 11.96
C THR A 302 -4.60 -17.19 11.20
N LYS A 303 -4.59 -17.29 9.86
CA LYS A 303 -4.11 -16.23 8.97
C LYS A 303 -5.10 -15.06 8.96
N LYS A 304 -4.64 -13.87 9.35
CA LYS A 304 -5.48 -12.65 9.32
C LYS A 304 -4.74 -11.47 8.68
N PRO A 305 -5.37 -10.72 7.77
CA PRO A 305 -4.90 -9.40 7.37
C PRO A 305 -5.40 -8.33 8.35
N PHE A 306 -4.77 -7.14 8.33
CA PHE A 306 -5.24 -5.98 9.11
C PHE A 306 -6.68 -5.57 8.72
N PHE A 307 -6.91 -5.50 7.42
CA PHE A 307 -8.18 -5.15 6.83
C PHE A 307 -8.28 -5.76 5.43
N ARG A 308 -9.50 -5.83 4.90
CA ARG A 308 -9.79 -6.14 3.50
C ARG A 308 -10.42 -4.93 2.83
N ILE A 309 -10.26 -4.81 1.52
CA ILE A 309 -10.94 -3.78 0.74
C ILE A 309 -12.31 -4.32 0.33
N ALA A 310 -13.35 -3.95 1.08
CA ALA A 310 -14.72 -4.41 0.85
C ALA A 310 -15.30 -3.82 -0.45
N LYS A 311 -15.08 -2.53 -0.69
CA LYS A 311 -15.51 -1.85 -1.92
C LYS A 311 -14.50 -0.78 -2.33
N ARG A 312 -14.31 -0.65 -3.64
CA ARG A 312 -13.62 0.48 -4.26
C ARG A 312 -14.66 1.34 -4.95
N LEU A 313 -14.79 2.60 -4.57
CA LEU A 313 -15.82 3.49 -5.09
C LEU A 313 -15.20 4.56 -5.97
N ARG A 314 -15.86 4.88 -7.08
CA ARG A 314 -15.42 5.94 -8.00
C ARG A 314 -16.55 6.92 -8.27
N ASN A 315 -16.18 8.20 -8.38
CA ASN A 315 -17.06 9.23 -8.93
C ASN A 315 -17.06 9.16 -10.47
N ARG A 316 -18.01 9.85 -11.11
CA ARG A 316 -18.26 9.79 -12.57
C ARG A 316 -17.03 10.14 -13.42
N GLU A 317 -16.15 10.99 -12.92
CA GLU A 317 -15.08 11.64 -13.71
C GLU A 317 -13.78 10.82 -13.83
N SER A 318 -13.48 9.90 -12.91
CA SER A 318 -12.25 9.11 -12.95
C SER A 318 -12.54 7.63 -13.20
N ALA A 319 -12.36 7.19 -14.45
CA ALA A 319 -12.56 5.78 -14.82
C ALA A 319 -11.36 4.88 -14.47
N LYS A 320 -10.17 5.46 -14.28
CA LYS A 320 -8.91 4.70 -14.14
C LYS A 320 -8.56 4.29 -12.72
N PHE A 321 -9.03 5.02 -11.71
CA PHE A 321 -8.65 4.76 -10.32
C PHE A 321 -9.83 4.88 -9.36
N ALA A 322 -9.77 4.17 -8.23
CA ALA A 322 -10.74 4.35 -7.16
C ALA A 322 -10.55 5.72 -6.49
N GLN A 323 -11.62 6.32 -5.98
CA GLN A 323 -11.56 7.58 -5.22
C GLN A 323 -11.74 7.31 -3.74
N VAL A 324 -12.63 6.40 -3.37
CA VAL A 324 -12.89 6.04 -1.98
C VAL A 324 -12.71 4.54 -1.80
N TYR A 325 -12.01 4.15 -0.74
CA TYR A 325 -11.85 2.76 -0.32
C TYR A 325 -12.71 2.52 0.90
N VAL A 326 -13.54 1.49 0.85
CA VAL A 326 -14.28 0.99 2.01
C VAL A 326 -13.45 -0.17 2.57
N LEU A 327 -12.84 0.06 3.72
CA LEU A 327 -11.99 -0.90 4.41
C LEU A 327 -12.81 -1.63 5.48
N GLN A 328 -12.73 -2.95 5.47
CA GLN A 328 -13.25 -3.83 6.50
C GLN A 328 -12.07 -4.31 7.34
N TRP A 329 -11.94 -3.79 8.55
CA TRP A 329 -10.93 -4.20 9.52
C TRP A 329 -11.31 -5.52 10.19
N ASP A 330 -10.30 -6.28 10.64
CA ASP A 330 -10.55 -7.28 11.68
C ASP A 330 -11.00 -6.55 12.96
N ALA A 331 -12.07 -7.03 13.57
CA ALA A 331 -12.69 -6.38 14.71
C ALA A 331 -11.74 -6.25 15.91
N ASP A 332 -10.92 -7.26 16.19
CA ASP A 332 -10.05 -7.27 17.38
C ASP A 332 -8.86 -6.34 17.18
N ILE A 333 -8.29 -6.34 15.97
CA ILE A 333 -7.26 -5.38 15.56
C ILE A 333 -7.78 -3.94 15.69
N LEU A 334 -8.98 -3.66 15.16
CA LEU A 334 -9.58 -2.33 15.22
C LEU A 334 -9.90 -1.92 16.67
N LYS A 335 -10.44 -2.84 17.47
CA LYS A 335 -10.69 -2.62 18.91
C LYS A 335 -9.41 -2.24 19.62
N TYR A 336 -8.32 -2.96 19.36
CA TYR A 336 -7.03 -2.68 19.95
C TYR A 336 -6.51 -1.30 19.56
N ILE A 337 -6.52 -0.97 18.26
CA ILE A 337 -6.13 0.36 17.75
C ILE A 337 -6.93 1.48 18.44
N LEU A 338 -8.26 1.30 18.58
CA LEU A 338 -9.13 2.32 19.17
C LEU A 338 -9.02 2.41 20.70
N LYS A 339 -8.62 1.34 21.39
CA LYS A 339 -8.29 1.37 22.83
C LYS A 339 -6.90 1.97 23.07
N GLN A 340 -5.94 1.68 22.19
CA GLN A 340 -4.54 2.08 22.29
C GLN A 340 -4.17 3.12 21.21
N LYS A 341 -4.96 4.19 21.03
CA LYS A 341 -4.79 5.13 19.89
C LYS A 341 -3.45 5.87 19.87
N GLY A 342 -3.00 6.33 21.03
CA GLY A 342 -1.90 7.30 21.15
C GLY A 342 -0.54 6.94 20.56
N PRO A 343 -0.10 5.67 20.51
CA PRO A 343 1.12 5.24 19.83
C PRO A 343 1.04 5.39 18.31
N TYR A 344 -0.14 5.29 17.72
CA TYR A 344 -0.36 5.38 16.28
C TYR A 344 -0.55 6.82 15.79
N LEU A 345 -0.87 7.74 16.71
CA LEU A 345 -1.06 9.14 16.41
C LEU A 345 0.30 9.84 16.30
N LEU A 346 0.68 10.13 15.06
CA LEU A 346 1.97 10.70 14.70
C LEU A 346 1.79 12.07 14.06
N PRO A 347 2.74 13.01 14.28
CA PRO A 347 2.67 14.32 13.65
C PRO A 347 2.64 14.20 12.13
N TRP A 348 1.84 15.07 11.51
CA TRP A 348 1.60 14.99 10.07
C TRP A 348 2.88 15.15 9.25
N THR A 349 3.81 15.95 9.76
CA THR A 349 5.13 16.19 9.19
C THR A 349 5.97 14.92 9.11
N ILE A 350 5.95 14.08 10.16
CA ILE A 350 6.63 12.79 10.20
C ILE A 350 6.03 11.82 9.16
N MET A 351 4.71 11.80 9.05
CA MET A 351 3.97 10.93 8.12
C MET A 351 4.17 11.34 6.65
N ALA A 352 4.37 12.64 6.42
CA ALA A 352 4.67 13.20 5.11
C ALA A 352 6.16 13.16 4.75
N GLY A 353 7.04 12.89 5.72
CA GLY A 353 8.50 12.93 5.59
C GLY A 353 9.09 11.85 4.69
N SER A 354 10.40 11.62 4.79
CA SER A 354 11.05 10.43 4.21
C SER A 354 10.75 9.17 5.04
N ASP A 355 10.91 7.98 4.47
CA ASP A 355 10.78 6.72 5.22
C ASP A 355 11.80 6.65 6.38
N PHE A 356 12.98 7.23 6.18
CA PHE A 356 14.00 7.38 7.22
C PHE A 356 13.49 8.21 8.41
N THR A 357 12.94 9.40 8.15
CA THR A 357 12.40 10.27 9.22
C THR A 357 11.22 9.64 9.94
N PHE A 358 10.38 8.88 9.23
CA PHE A 358 9.29 8.12 9.84
C PHE A 358 9.82 7.04 10.79
N LEU A 359 10.71 6.18 10.30
CA LEU A 359 11.26 5.06 11.07
C LEU A 359 12.11 5.52 12.27
N ILE A 360 12.92 6.58 12.15
CA ILE A 360 13.70 7.10 13.29
C ILE A 360 12.80 7.70 14.37
N TYR A 361 11.69 8.31 13.95
CA TYR A 361 10.70 8.85 14.88
C TYR A 361 9.97 7.72 15.63
N ILE A 362 9.59 6.64 14.94
CA ILE A 362 9.03 5.45 15.59
C ILE A 362 10.02 4.87 16.59
N GLU A 363 11.30 4.72 16.21
CA GLU A 363 12.33 4.17 17.09
C GLU A 363 12.53 5.03 18.36
N ALA A 364 12.55 6.36 18.21
CA ALA A 364 12.59 7.29 19.34
C ALA A 364 11.37 7.14 20.26
N ARG A 365 10.18 6.93 19.69
CA ARG A 365 8.93 6.71 20.42
C ARG A 365 8.91 5.35 21.14
N LYS A 366 9.56 4.31 20.61
CA LYS A 366 9.71 3.00 21.28
C LYS A 366 10.55 3.13 22.54
N LYS A 367 11.65 3.87 22.49
CA LYS A 367 12.54 4.07 23.64
C LYS A 367 11.98 5.09 24.66
N TRP A 368 10.71 5.49 24.55
CA TRP A 368 10.03 6.37 25.50
C TRP A 368 9.34 5.57 26.61
N PRO A 369 9.83 5.61 27.87
CA PRO A 369 9.31 4.76 28.95
C PRO A 369 7.86 5.06 29.41
N GLY A 370 7.20 6.10 28.89
CA GLY A 370 5.85 6.51 29.27
C GLY A 370 5.75 7.06 30.72
N LYS A 371 5.08 8.21 30.88
CA LYS A 371 4.69 8.90 32.13
C LYS A 371 5.76 9.24 33.20
N SER A 372 6.85 8.51 33.39
CA SER A 372 7.76 8.71 34.53
C SER A 372 8.88 9.73 34.33
N SER A 373 9.17 10.15 33.09
CA SER A 373 10.20 11.15 32.81
C SER A 373 9.67 12.31 31.97
N SER A 374 9.77 13.52 32.49
CA SER A 374 9.48 14.76 31.76
C SER A 374 10.46 15.02 30.61
N LYS A 375 11.69 14.52 30.74
CA LYS A 375 12.77 14.66 29.74
C LYS A 375 13.50 13.33 29.56
N GLN A 376 13.94 13.06 28.34
CA GLN A 376 14.77 11.89 28.02
C GLN A 376 15.90 12.27 27.07
N ASN A 377 17.01 11.55 27.21
CA ASN A 377 18.15 11.59 26.31
C ASN A 377 18.52 10.15 25.93
N ILE A 378 18.47 9.83 24.65
CA ILE A 378 18.84 8.52 24.11
C ILE A 378 20.05 8.72 23.21
N LYS A 379 21.06 7.86 23.34
CA LYS A 379 22.21 7.84 22.44
C LYS A 379 22.14 6.58 21.58
N LEU A 380 22.35 6.74 20.28
CA LEU A 380 22.52 5.65 19.34
C LEU A 380 23.87 5.80 18.66
N ASP A 381 24.64 4.73 18.67
CA ASP A 381 25.91 4.71 17.96
C ASP A 381 25.71 4.42 16.45
N SER A 382 26.82 4.42 15.71
CA SER A 382 26.76 4.20 14.27
C SER A 382 26.30 2.80 13.88
N GLN A 383 26.51 1.79 14.74
CA GLN A 383 26.10 0.42 14.46
C GLN A 383 24.59 0.28 14.71
N ASP A 384 24.13 0.77 15.87
CA ASP A 384 22.69 0.84 16.21
C ASP A 384 21.88 1.48 15.08
N LEU A 385 22.37 2.61 14.55
CA LEU A 385 21.71 3.33 13.46
C LEU A 385 21.71 2.54 12.14
N MET A 386 22.81 1.88 11.80
CA MET A 386 22.87 1.07 10.57
C MET A 386 21.96 -0.16 10.65
N ASP A 387 21.78 -0.71 11.85
CA ASP A 387 20.89 -1.85 12.10
C ASP A 387 19.41 -1.46 12.00
N ILE A 388 19.05 -0.23 12.40
CA ILE A 388 17.69 0.31 12.21
C ILE A 388 17.41 0.61 10.72
N PHE A 389 18.42 1.04 9.95
CA PHE A 389 18.26 1.51 8.57
C PHE A 389 19.24 0.84 7.60
N PRO A 390 18.99 -0.40 7.17
CA PRO A 390 19.77 -1.02 6.12
C PRO A 390 19.53 -0.28 4.78
N VAL A 391 20.41 0.66 4.43
CA VAL A 391 20.32 1.44 3.18
C VAL A 391 20.52 0.53 1.97
N MET A 392 19.52 0.48 1.08
CA MET A 392 19.60 -0.20 -0.21
C MET A 392 19.91 0.77 -1.35
N ILE A 393 21.05 0.59 -2.02
CA ILE A 393 21.29 1.17 -3.35
C ILE A 393 21.59 0.01 -4.31
N SER A 394 20.61 -0.30 -5.16
CA SER A 394 20.64 -1.16 -6.38
C SER A 394 21.57 -2.38 -6.42
N GLY A 395 20.99 -3.58 -6.48
CA GLY A 395 21.63 -4.83 -6.93
C GLY A 395 22.10 -5.77 -5.81
N ASP A 396 21.24 -6.73 -5.45
CA ASP A 396 21.48 -8.02 -4.77
C ASP A 396 22.49 -8.13 -3.60
N LYS A 397 22.86 -7.04 -2.94
CA LYS A 397 23.66 -7.08 -1.71
C LYS A 397 23.10 -6.12 -0.65
N GLN A 398 22.67 -6.68 0.48
CA GLN A 398 22.25 -5.95 1.67
C GLN A 398 23.48 -5.38 2.40
N VAL A 399 23.96 -4.18 2.05
CA VAL A 399 24.82 -3.39 2.95
C VAL A 399 24.86 -1.93 2.47
N PRO A 400 24.88 -0.93 3.35
CA PRO A 400 25.74 0.22 3.11
C PRO A 400 27.17 -0.32 2.99
N LYS A 401 27.81 -0.24 1.82
CA LYS A 401 29.17 -0.80 1.69
C LYS A 401 30.19 -0.07 2.57
N THR A 402 29.86 1.14 3.03
CA THR A 402 30.66 1.94 3.96
C THR A 402 29.78 2.83 4.83
N THR A 403 30.26 3.15 6.02
CA THR A 403 29.67 4.14 6.95
C THR A 403 29.54 5.54 6.32
N GLU A 404 30.32 5.84 5.29
CA GLU A 404 30.21 7.05 4.46
C GLU A 404 28.89 7.12 3.68
N GLN A 405 28.52 6.01 3.01
CA GLN A 405 27.28 5.94 2.23
C GLN A 405 26.07 6.10 3.13
N PHE A 406 26.13 5.50 4.32
CA PHE A 406 25.10 5.66 5.35
C PHE A 406 24.96 7.13 5.77
N SER A 407 26.08 7.78 6.10
CA SER A 407 26.09 9.20 6.48
C SER A 407 25.51 10.11 5.37
N HIS A 408 25.83 9.83 4.10
CA HIS A 408 25.25 10.56 2.96
C HIS A 408 23.75 10.31 2.79
N PHE A 409 23.28 9.10 3.07
CA PHE A 409 21.87 8.76 3.05
C PHE A 409 21.09 9.52 4.13
N VAL A 410 21.62 9.58 5.36
CA VAL A 410 21.03 10.35 6.48
C VAL A 410 20.88 11.83 6.07
N VAL A 411 21.97 12.45 5.57
CA VAL A 411 21.95 13.85 5.12
C VAL A 411 20.94 14.07 4.00
N SER A 412 20.90 13.17 3.01
CA SER A 412 20.00 13.31 1.86
C SER A 412 18.53 13.16 2.27
N SER A 413 18.22 12.23 3.17
CA SER A 413 16.85 11.95 3.64
C SER A 413 16.31 13.11 4.50
N LEU A 414 17.15 13.66 5.38
CA LEU A 414 16.78 14.84 6.18
C LEU A 414 16.64 16.09 5.30
N HIS A 415 17.46 16.24 4.26
CA HIS A 415 17.31 17.32 3.28
C HIS A 415 15.99 17.16 2.48
N GLU A 416 15.64 15.95 2.08
CA GLU A 416 14.36 15.66 1.43
C GLU A 416 13.19 16.07 2.33
N HIS A 417 13.21 15.70 3.61
CA HIS A 417 12.18 16.10 4.59
C HIS A 417 12.01 17.63 4.65
N ALA A 418 13.12 18.35 4.85
CA ALA A 418 13.12 19.81 4.95
C ALA A 418 12.56 20.50 3.69
N THR A 419 12.91 19.97 2.51
CA THR A 419 12.50 20.60 1.24
C THR A 419 11.10 20.20 0.79
N LYS A 420 10.67 18.95 1.04
CA LYS A 420 9.34 18.45 0.69
C LYS A 420 8.25 19.22 1.43
N PHE A 421 8.41 19.38 2.74
CA PHE A 421 7.48 20.13 3.58
C PHE A 421 7.32 21.58 3.09
N THR A 422 8.45 22.25 2.84
CA THR A 422 8.46 23.65 2.36
C THR A 422 7.76 23.80 1.01
N LYS A 423 8.05 22.93 0.04
CA LYS A 423 7.43 22.99 -1.31
C LYS A 423 5.92 22.74 -1.28
N TYR A 424 5.46 21.79 -0.46
CA TYR A 424 4.04 21.48 -0.37
C TYR A 424 3.25 22.62 0.27
N ILE A 425 3.73 23.19 1.37
CA ILE A 425 3.06 24.31 2.05
C ILE A 425 2.99 25.55 1.15
N VAL A 426 4.07 25.88 0.43
CA VAL A 426 4.07 27.02 -0.51
C VAL A 426 3.01 26.86 -1.60
N SER A 427 2.77 25.63 -2.07
CA SER A 427 1.74 25.36 -3.08
C SER A 427 0.33 25.17 -2.50
N HIS A 428 0.20 25.04 -1.18
CA HIS A 428 -1.06 24.75 -0.49
C HIS A 428 -1.15 25.51 0.84
N GLU A 429 -1.22 26.85 0.78
CA GLU A 429 -1.18 27.73 1.95
C GLU A 429 -2.23 27.40 3.02
N LYS A 430 -3.38 26.84 2.63
CA LYS A 430 -4.43 26.34 3.53
C LYS A 430 -3.99 25.24 4.50
N TYR A 431 -2.85 24.59 4.22
CA TYR A 431 -2.22 23.57 5.06
C TYR A 431 -0.94 24.08 5.74
N ASN A 432 -0.76 25.39 5.90
CA ASN A 432 0.39 25.94 6.64
C ASN A 432 0.28 25.60 8.14
N PHE A 433 1.31 24.97 8.70
CA PHE A 433 1.36 24.59 10.11
C PHE A 433 2.33 25.49 10.90
N ASN A 434 1.95 25.89 12.11
CA ASN A 434 2.77 26.55 13.13
C ASN A 434 3.82 25.62 13.77
N ASN A 435 3.55 24.30 13.86
CA ASN A 435 4.57 23.32 14.26
C ASN A 435 5.40 22.96 13.02
N LYS A 436 6.43 23.75 12.76
CA LYS A 436 7.34 23.49 11.65
C LYS A 436 8.49 22.65 12.17
N ASP A 437 8.59 21.42 11.67
CA ASP A 437 9.83 20.67 11.78
C ASP A 437 10.98 21.54 11.27
N THR A 438 12.06 21.65 12.04
CA THR A 438 13.24 22.43 11.64
C THR A 438 14.42 21.51 11.46
N ILE A 439 15.15 21.66 10.35
CA ILE A 439 16.36 20.89 10.08
C ILE A 439 17.45 21.85 9.68
N VAL A 440 18.56 21.82 10.42
CA VAL A 440 19.74 22.66 10.20
C VAL A 440 20.95 21.77 9.99
N PHE A 441 21.70 22.06 8.93
CA PHE A 441 22.92 21.34 8.54
C PHE A 441 24.13 22.20 8.84
N TYR A 442 25.19 21.58 9.35
CA TYR A 442 26.43 22.25 9.68
C TYR A 442 27.61 21.56 8.97
N ASP A 443 28.53 22.37 8.46
CA ASP A 443 29.80 21.91 7.91
C ASP A 443 30.80 21.55 9.03
N ARG A 444 32.04 21.24 8.65
CA ARG A 444 33.14 20.88 9.56
C ARG A 444 33.57 22.02 10.49
N ASP A 445 33.35 23.27 10.10
CA ASP A 445 33.64 24.45 10.91
C ASP A 445 32.43 24.82 11.79
N TYR A 446 31.42 23.94 11.84
CA TYR A 446 30.13 24.16 12.51
C TYR A 446 29.39 25.40 12.01
N LYS A 447 29.64 25.82 10.77
CA LYS A 447 28.87 26.87 10.10
C LYS A 447 27.64 26.28 9.45
N GLN A 448 26.54 27.01 9.54
CA GLN A 448 25.27 26.59 8.94
C GLN A 448 25.39 26.57 7.41
N VAL A 449 25.03 25.43 6.81
CA VAL A 449 25.01 25.25 5.36
C VAL A 449 23.62 25.60 4.83
N ALA A 450 23.56 26.43 3.79
CA ALA A 450 22.31 26.76 3.12
C ALA A 450 21.67 25.50 2.52
N ILE A 451 20.35 25.33 2.66
CA ILE A 451 19.63 24.11 2.27
C ILE A 451 19.93 23.68 0.83
N ASN A 452 20.03 24.64 -0.10
CA ASN A 452 20.29 24.41 -1.52
C ASN A 452 21.70 23.85 -1.82
N ASP A 453 22.66 24.04 -0.90
CA ASP A 453 24.04 23.61 -1.05
C ASP A 453 24.35 22.31 -0.29
N VAL A 454 23.43 21.85 0.57
CA VAL A 454 23.60 20.63 1.38
C VAL A 454 23.90 19.41 0.53
N LEU A 455 23.18 19.18 -0.58
CA LEU A 455 23.43 18.00 -1.41
C LEU A 455 24.76 18.05 -2.17
N LYS A 456 25.23 19.25 -2.55
CA LYS A 456 26.55 19.45 -3.16
C LYS A 456 27.66 19.21 -2.14
N ASN A 457 27.45 19.68 -0.92
CA ASN A 457 28.42 19.64 0.17
C ASN A 457 28.19 18.49 1.16
N LYS A 458 27.41 17.46 0.80
CA LYS A 458 27.02 16.35 1.70
C LYS A 458 28.21 15.60 2.32
N HIS A 459 29.35 15.62 1.66
CA HIS A 459 30.60 15.02 2.14
C HIS A 459 31.23 15.82 3.28
N LEU A 460 30.99 17.14 3.32
CA LEU A 460 31.51 18.09 4.32
C LEU A 460 30.56 18.31 5.50
N ILE A 461 29.34 17.78 5.47
CA ILE A 461 28.41 17.89 6.60
C ILE A 461 28.95 17.11 7.80
N ALA A 462 29.08 17.80 8.93
CA ALA A 462 29.60 17.25 10.19
C ALA A 462 28.53 17.15 11.28
N ARG A 463 27.43 17.90 11.17
CA ARG A 463 26.30 17.80 12.10
C ARG A 463 24.99 18.12 11.42
N VAL A 464 23.93 17.41 11.81
CA VAL A 464 22.55 17.75 11.45
C VAL A 464 21.72 17.85 12.74
N LYS A 465 21.10 19.00 12.98
CA LYS A 465 20.14 19.18 14.07
C LYS A 465 18.74 19.21 13.47
N ALA A 466 17.95 18.19 13.76
CA ALA A 466 16.58 18.05 13.28
C ALA A 466 15.62 18.06 14.48
N HIS A 467 14.70 19.01 14.52
CA HIS A 467 13.57 19.02 15.44
C HIS A 467 12.34 18.56 14.67
N LEU A 468 11.89 17.35 14.95
CA LEU A 468 10.80 16.70 14.23
C LEU A 468 9.73 16.29 15.23
N GLY A 469 8.52 16.85 15.11
CA GLY A 469 7.37 16.45 15.92
C GLY A 469 7.62 16.41 17.43
N GLY A 470 8.26 17.44 17.97
CA GLY A 470 8.60 17.64 19.39
C GLY A 470 9.81 16.84 19.88
N ILE A 471 10.49 16.11 18.99
CA ILE A 471 11.70 15.35 19.31
C ILE A 471 12.89 15.99 18.59
N THR A 472 13.96 16.24 19.34
CA THR A 472 15.22 16.77 18.80
C THR A 472 16.19 15.62 18.53
N PHE A 473 16.59 15.47 17.28
CA PHE A 473 17.57 14.53 16.76
C PHE A 473 18.85 15.31 16.42
N ASN A 474 19.95 15.04 17.13
CA ASN A 474 21.26 15.60 16.85
C ASN A 474 22.15 14.51 16.23
N PHE A 475 22.27 14.54 14.91
CA PHE A 475 23.20 13.68 14.19
C PHE A 475 24.59 14.30 14.22
N MET A 476 25.57 13.58 14.77
CA MET A 476 26.99 13.92 14.73
C MET A 476 27.68 13.05 13.70
N ILE A 477 28.45 13.65 12.78
CA ILE A 477 29.09 12.95 11.67
C ILE A 477 30.60 13.20 11.72
N ASP A 478 31.32 12.28 12.33
CA ASP A 478 32.77 12.33 12.49
C ASP A 478 33.47 11.67 11.31
N GLY A 479 34.74 12.01 11.05
CA GLY A 479 35.58 11.36 10.02
C GLY A 479 35.23 11.70 8.57
N ILE A 480 36.12 11.39 7.62
CA ILE A 480 35.96 11.71 6.18
C ILE A 480 36.16 10.43 5.37
N GLY A 481 35.41 10.29 4.27
CA GLY A 481 35.51 9.11 3.42
C GLY A 481 35.14 7.86 4.23
N ARG A 482 35.99 6.84 4.20
CA ARG A 482 35.76 5.55 4.84
C ARG A 482 35.73 5.58 6.36
N THR A 483 36.28 6.60 7.02
CA THR A 483 36.24 6.73 8.49
C THR A 483 35.01 7.48 8.97
N LYS A 484 34.14 7.90 8.05
CA LYS A 484 32.95 8.71 8.39
C LYS A 484 32.00 7.90 9.25
N ARG A 485 31.61 8.34 10.44
CA ARG A 485 30.68 7.64 11.34
C ARG A 485 29.56 8.59 11.75
N THR A 486 28.34 8.08 11.79
CA THR A 486 27.16 8.86 12.21
C THR A 486 26.72 8.39 13.59
N TYR A 487 26.55 9.32 14.52
CA TYR A 487 26.00 9.10 15.84
C TYR A 487 24.74 9.92 15.98
N LEU A 488 23.82 9.50 16.85
CA LEU A 488 22.57 10.22 17.09
C LEU A 488 22.31 10.38 18.57
N ASP A 489 22.22 11.63 19.01
CA ASP A 489 21.65 11.99 20.31
C ASP A 489 20.19 12.45 20.11
N ILE A 490 19.27 11.71 20.70
CA ILE A 490 17.83 12.02 20.70
C ILE A 490 17.50 12.66 22.04
N SER A 491 16.80 13.79 22.02
CA SER A 491 16.32 14.46 23.22
C SER A 491 14.91 14.98 23.02
N TYR A 492 14.06 14.83 24.03
CA TYR A 492 12.70 15.36 23.98
C TYR A 492 12.17 15.71 25.37
N PHE A 493 11.19 16.61 25.37
CA PHE A 493 10.35 16.91 26.51
C PHE A 493 8.94 16.38 26.24
N SER A 494 8.34 15.67 27.20
CA SER A 494 7.06 15.01 26.98
C SER A 494 5.96 15.99 26.57
N ALA A 495 5.92 17.18 27.18
CA ALA A 495 4.92 18.19 26.86
C ALA A 495 5.09 18.72 25.43
N ASP A 496 6.32 18.86 24.93
CA ASP A 496 6.59 19.36 23.58
C ASP A 496 6.15 18.35 22.52
N VAL A 497 6.41 17.06 22.73
CA VAL A 497 5.94 16.00 21.81
C VAL A 497 4.41 15.98 21.72
N ILE A 498 3.72 16.20 22.83
CA ILE A 498 2.25 16.27 22.87
C ILE A 498 1.75 17.57 22.24
N LYS A 499 2.42 18.70 22.50
CA LYS A 499 2.07 20.00 21.94
C LYS A 499 2.26 20.02 20.43
N GLU A 500 3.33 19.39 19.94
CA GLU A 500 3.68 19.38 18.53
C GLU A 500 2.87 18.38 17.69
N SER A 501 2.29 17.36 18.32
CA SER A 501 1.30 16.49 17.67
C SER A 501 -0.08 17.15 17.52
N ILE A 502 -0.34 18.32 18.14
CA ILE A 502 -1.58 19.09 17.96
C ILE A 502 -1.50 19.92 16.67
N PRO A 503 -2.54 19.93 15.82
CA PRO A 503 -2.54 20.80 14.67
C PRO A 503 -2.42 22.28 15.07
N ALA A 504 -1.50 22.98 14.42
CA ALA A 504 -1.11 24.36 14.65
C ALA A 504 -2.21 25.41 14.88
N ARG A 505 -3.35 25.30 14.18
CA ARG A 505 -4.49 26.21 14.30
C ARG A 505 -5.40 25.88 15.49
N ILE A 506 -5.34 24.65 15.99
CA ILE A 506 -6.06 24.18 17.18
C ILE A 506 -5.24 24.50 18.41
N LEU A 507 -3.91 24.43 18.30
CA LEU A 507 -2.98 24.67 19.41
C LEU A 507 -3.35 25.94 20.23
N PRO A 508 -3.55 27.14 19.64
CA PRO A 508 -3.98 28.34 20.37
C PRO A 508 -5.30 28.20 21.14
N LEU A 509 -6.20 27.34 20.67
CA LEU A 509 -7.53 27.12 21.24
C LEU A 509 -7.52 26.13 22.41
N VAL A 510 -6.42 25.39 22.55
CA VAL A 510 -6.22 24.36 23.59
C VAL A 510 -4.97 24.62 24.43
N THR A 511 -4.34 25.78 24.26
CA THR A 511 -3.23 26.26 25.08
C THR A 511 -3.66 27.42 25.95
N LYS A 512 -3.17 27.45 27.19
CA LYS A 512 -3.30 28.59 28.10
C LYS A 512 -1.90 29.04 28.50
N GLY A 513 -1.36 30.02 27.81
CA GLY A 513 0.07 30.37 27.90
C GLY A 513 0.94 29.31 27.21
N GLU A 514 1.95 28.77 27.89
CA GLU A 514 2.83 27.74 27.34
C GLU A 514 2.27 26.31 27.48
N GLU A 515 1.31 26.09 28.38
CA GLU A 515 0.75 24.79 28.74
C GLU A 515 -0.52 24.44 27.96
N LEU A 516 -0.81 23.13 27.89
CA LEU A 516 -2.02 22.58 27.31
C LEU A 516 -3.18 22.55 28.31
N ASP A 517 -4.29 23.17 27.94
CA ASP A 517 -5.54 23.11 28.68
C ASP A 517 -6.23 21.76 28.40
N LYS A 518 -6.05 20.81 29.33
CA LYS A 518 -6.64 19.47 29.27
C LYS A 518 -8.17 19.48 29.18
N LYS A 519 -8.83 20.50 29.74
CA LYS A 519 -10.29 20.63 29.73
C LYS A 519 -10.77 21.11 28.36
N GLN A 520 -10.08 22.07 27.74
CA GLN A 520 -10.35 22.49 26.36
C GLN A 520 -10.04 21.37 25.35
N LEU A 521 -8.95 20.64 25.55
CA LEU A 521 -8.60 19.45 24.77
C LEU A 521 -9.73 18.41 24.80
N SER A 522 -10.24 18.09 26.00
CA SER A 522 -11.33 17.12 26.15
C SER A 522 -12.65 17.63 25.57
N GLN A 523 -13.04 18.88 25.85
CA GLN A 523 -14.30 19.45 25.36
C GLN A 523 -14.36 19.56 23.84
N ARG A 524 -13.24 19.89 23.19
CA ARG A 524 -13.15 20.02 21.74
C ARG A 524 -12.96 18.70 21.01
N ARG A 525 -12.95 17.58 21.76
CA ARG A 525 -12.80 16.22 21.23
C ARG A 525 -11.52 15.99 20.44
N PHE A 526 -10.48 16.77 20.72
CA PHE A 526 -9.14 16.51 20.21
C PHE A 526 -8.48 15.45 21.11
N TYR A 527 -9.07 14.26 21.11
CA TYR A 527 -8.63 13.08 21.85
C TYR A 527 -7.43 12.38 21.16
N SER A 528 -6.95 12.95 20.06
CA SER A 528 -6.04 12.30 19.12
C SER A 528 -4.56 12.61 19.35
N VAL A 529 -4.12 12.96 20.56
CA VAL A 529 -2.83 13.66 20.69
C VAL A 529 -1.78 13.05 21.63
N SER A 530 -2.14 12.12 22.51
CA SER A 530 -1.16 11.28 23.24
C SER A 530 -1.84 10.19 24.08
N PRO A 531 -1.26 8.97 24.16
CA PRO A 531 -1.77 7.93 25.06
C PRO A 531 -1.58 8.31 26.54
N GLN A 532 -0.81 9.36 26.82
CA GLN A 532 -0.43 9.77 28.17
C GLN A 532 -1.47 10.68 28.83
N VAL A 533 -2.36 11.32 28.05
CA VAL A 533 -3.42 12.22 28.54
C VAL A 533 -4.70 11.46 28.91
N HIS A 534 -4.95 10.28 28.32
CA HIS A 534 -6.28 9.64 28.32
C HIS A 534 -6.49 8.44 29.26
N ALA A 535 -5.68 8.28 30.30
CA ALA A 535 -5.91 7.16 31.21
C ALA A 535 -7.18 7.30 32.08
N LEU A 536 -7.81 8.47 32.16
CA LEU A 536 -8.95 8.71 33.05
C LEU A 536 -9.93 9.68 32.37
N ASP A 537 -11.06 9.13 31.91
CA ASP A 537 -12.43 9.68 32.06
C ASP A 537 -13.35 9.33 30.88
N ASN A 538 -13.96 8.16 31.06
CA ASN A 538 -15.32 7.72 30.77
C ASN A 538 -16.16 8.40 29.65
N ILE A 539 -16.53 7.50 28.72
CA ILE A 539 -17.58 7.53 27.69
C ILE A 539 -17.26 8.42 26.48
N LEU A 540 -17.14 7.82 25.28
CA LEU A 540 -17.60 8.43 24.01
C LEU A 540 -17.66 7.49 22.78
N PHE A 541 -17.06 6.29 22.83
CA PHE A 541 -17.31 5.19 21.89
C PHE A 541 -17.04 3.86 22.61
N ASN A 542 -18.07 3.03 22.83
CA ASN A 542 -17.87 1.71 23.41
C ASN A 542 -17.24 0.80 22.34
N VAL A 543 -15.92 0.72 22.34
CA VAL A 543 -15.12 -0.05 21.37
C VAL A 543 -15.55 -1.52 21.31
N ASP A 544 -16.08 -2.06 22.42
CA ASP A 544 -16.54 -3.44 22.49
C ASP A 544 -17.80 -3.70 21.65
N LYS A 545 -18.52 -2.64 21.21
CA LYS A 545 -19.62 -2.75 20.24
C LYS A 545 -19.16 -3.07 18.81
N ILE A 546 -17.86 -3.03 18.53
CA ILE A 546 -17.33 -3.34 17.19
C ILE A 546 -17.42 -4.86 16.91
N VAL A 547 -17.96 -5.22 15.75
CA VAL A 547 -18.10 -6.61 15.30
C VAL A 547 -17.63 -6.79 13.86
N ASN A 548 -17.28 -8.04 13.50
CA ASN A 548 -16.86 -8.41 12.15
C ASN A 548 -18.06 -8.36 11.18
N PRO A 549 -17.93 -7.72 10.00
CA PRO A 549 -18.97 -7.77 8.97
C PRO A 549 -19.10 -9.18 8.40
N GLY A 550 -20.32 -9.71 8.40
CA GLY A 550 -20.62 -11.09 7.96
C GLY A 550 -21.23 -11.96 9.05
N PHE A 551 -21.21 -11.52 10.30
CA PHE A 551 -22.09 -12.04 11.34
C PHE A 551 -23.38 -11.21 11.31
N THR A 552 -24.49 -11.85 10.97
CA THR A 552 -25.80 -11.26 11.19
C THR A 552 -26.06 -11.17 12.69
N ILE A 553 -26.92 -10.24 13.14
CA ILE A 553 -27.36 -10.15 14.55
C ILE A 553 -27.80 -11.52 15.10
N ARG A 554 -28.34 -12.39 14.23
CA ARG A 554 -28.75 -13.76 14.56
C ARG A 554 -27.59 -14.66 15.01
N ASP A 555 -26.38 -14.42 14.53
CA ASP A 555 -25.20 -15.26 14.80
C ASP A 555 -24.56 -14.96 16.18
N VAL A 556 -25.06 -13.95 16.91
CA VAL A 556 -24.57 -13.52 18.24
C VAL A 556 -25.66 -13.61 19.32
N CYS A 557 -26.86 -14.10 18.97
CA CYS A 557 -28.01 -14.23 19.88
C CYS A 557 -27.85 -15.31 20.98
N GLY A 558 -26.81 -16.14 20.91
CA GLY A 558 -26.57 -17.22 21.87
C GLY A 558 -25.65 -16.86 23.05
N ASP A 559 -25.12 -15.63 23.09
CA ASP A 559 -24.17 -15.22 24.12
C ASP A 559 -24.87 -14.93 25.46
N VAL A 560 -24.36 -15.50 26.54
CA VAL A 560 -24.90 -15.45 27.91
C VAL A 560 -25.00 -14.01 28.44
N SER A 561 -24.20 -13.09 27.88
CA SER A 561 -24.25 -11.66 28.16
C SER A 561 -25.55 -10.96 27.73
N TYR A 562 -26.36 -11.57 26.84
CA TYR A 562 -27.67 -11.04 26.40
C TYR A 562 -28.80 -11.27 27.43
N GLN A 563 -28.64 -12.27 28.31
CA GLN A 563 -29.62 -12.61 29.34
C GLN A 563 -29.59 -11.67 30.55
N LEU A 564 -28.53 -10.88 30.69
CA LEU A 564 -28.30 -9.94 31.81
C LEU A 564 -28.80 -8.51 31.54
N ILE A 565 -29.36 -8.27 30.35
CA ILE A 565 -29.95 -6.99 29.96
C ILE A 565 -31.43 -6.99 30.36
N SER A 566 -31.90 -5.97 31.08
CA SER A 566 -33.30 -5.89 31.52
C SER A 566 -34.28 -5.85 30.34
N GLU A 567 -35.46 -6.45 30.48
CA GLU A 567 -36.48 -6.48 29.42
C GLU A 567 -36.90 -5.06 28.97
N GLU A 568 -36.88 -4.07 29.87
CA GLU A 568 -37.10 -2.66 29.50
C GLU A 568 -36.07 -2.13 28.52
N VAL A 569 -34.79 -2.53 28.63
CA VAL A 569 -33.75 -2.13 27.67
C VAL A 569 -33.95 -2.84 26.34
N LYS A 570 -34.39 -4.11 26.33
CA LYS A 570 -34.74 -4.83 25.10
C LYS A 570 -35.94 -4.22 24.38
N ASP A 571 -36.94 -3.73 25.11
CA ASP A 571 -38.08 -3.02 24.52
C ASP A 571 -37.73 -1.60 24.07
N THR A 572 -36.76 -0.95 24.71
CA THR A 572 -36.23 0.35 24.25
C THR A 572 -35.50 0.20 22.91
N LEU A 573 -34.82 -0.94 22.65
CA LEU A 573 -34.23 -1.29 21.36
C LEU A 573 -35.26 -1.62 20.26
N LYS A 574 -36.45 -2.07 20.66
CA LYS A 574 -37.60 -2.24 19.74
C LYS A 574 -38.30 -0.91 19.43
N SER A 575 -38.10 0.14 20.23
CA SER A 575 -38.79 1.42 20.07
C SER A 575 -38.04 2.38 19.12
N ASP A 576 -38.46 2.35 17.85
CA ASP A 576 -38.46 3.37 16.78
C ASP A 576 -37.78 4.76 16.97
N ARG A 577 -36.55 4.80 17.50
CA ARG A 577 -35.59 5.89 17.25
C ARG A 577 -34.29 5.41 16.60
N LEU A 578 -34.27 4.18 16.12
CA LEU A 578 -33.45 3.78 14.98
C LEU A 578 -33.97 4.54 13.77
N GLN A 579 -33.45 5.75 13.48
CA GLN A 579 -33.73 6.39 12.20
C GLN A 579 -33.42 5.38 11.10
N PRO A 580 -34.42 4.91 10.32
CA PRO A 580 -34.18 3.96 9.23
C PRO A 580 -33.16 4.50 8.22
N ALA A 581 -33.01 5.82 8.16
CA ALA A 581 -32.01 6.54 7.38
C ALA A 581 -30.55 6.22 7.76
N LEU A 582 -30.23 5.92 9.03
CA LEU A 582 -28.88 5.62 9.51
C LEU A 582 -28.50 4.14 9.39
N ALA A 583 -29.50 3.25 9.35
CA ALA A 583 -29.33 1.82 9.06
C ALA A 583 -29.27 1.55 7.54
N ALA A 584 -29.93 2.37 6.72
CA ALA A 584 -29.88 2.31 5.26
C ALA A 584 -28.72 3.13 4.63
N ALA A 585 -28.03 3.96 5.41
CA ALA A 585 -26.92 4.77 4.91
C ALA A 585 -25.66 3.93 4.72
N GLY A 586 -25.01 4.09 3.55
CA GLY A 586 -23.70 3.51 3.26
C GLY A 586 -22.59 4.03 4.20
N PRO A 587 -21.36 3.50 4.09
CA PRO A 587 -20.26 3.92 4.95
C PRO A 587 -20.06 5.43 4.83
N MET A 588 -19.84 6.07 5.96
CA MET A 588 -19.65 7.52 6.02
C MET A 588 -18.32 7.88 5.38
N LEU A 589 -18.20 9.06 4.78
CA LEU A 589 -16.90 9.53 4.30
C LEU A 589 -16.14 10.16 5.46
N ASN A 590 -14.89 9.76 5.65
CA ASN A 590 -14.00 10.48 6.54
C ASN A 590 -13.84 11.91 6.00
N GLU A 591 -14.06 12.94 6.80
CA GLU A 591 -13.83 14.32 6.37
C GLU A 591 -12.40 14.75 6.64
N HIS A 592 -11.86 15.56 5.72
CA HIS A 592 -10.70 16.38 6.05
C HIS A 592 -11.13 17.40 7.08
N ILE A 593 -10.70 17.25 8.32
CA ILE A 593 -10.91 18.27 9.35
C ILE A 593 -10.19 19.51 8.85
N ILE A 594 -10.93 20.48 8.31
CA ILE A 594 -10.41 21.82 8.08
C ILE A 594 -11.06 22.82 9.03
N ASP A 595 -12.30 22.67 9.47
CA ASP A 595 -12.94 23.61 10.39
C ASP A 595 -14.00 22.92 11.24
N PHE A 596 -13.93 23.01 12.58
CA PHE A 596 -15.04 22.59 13.43
C PHE A 596 -16.02 23.76 13.54
N ASP A 597 -16.92 23.87 12.57
CA ASP A 597 -18.11 24.70 12.68
C ASP A 597 -19.18 23.90 13.48
N PRO A 598 -19.72 24.42 14.59
CA PRO A 598 -20.77 23.77 15.36
C PRO A 598 -22.01 23.40 14.53
N GLU A 599 -22.25 24.05 13.39
CA GLU A 599 -23.36 23.73 12.48
C GLU A 599 -23.08 22.52 11.55
N VAL A 600 -21.81 22.10 11.36
CA VAL A 600 -21.41 20.99 10.46
C VAL A 600 -21.76 19.60 11.04
N VAL A 601 -22.19 19.53 12.30
CA VAL A 601 -22.90 18.36 12.86
C VAL A 601 -24.19 18.04 12.08
N LYS A 602 -24.71 18.94 11.24
CA LYS A 602 -25.95 18.71 10.51
C LYS A 602 -25.88 17.65 9.41
N GLN A 603 -24.72 17.21 8.92
CA GLN A 603 -24.56 15.93 8.19
C GLN A 603 -23.09 15.69 7.80
N ALA A 604 -22.43 14.70 8.40
CA ALA A 604 -21.23 14.12 7.81
C ALA A 604 -21.55 13.62 6.37
N PRO A 605 -20.60 13.66 5.41
CA PRO A 605 -20.87 13.33 4.03
C PRO A 605 -21.06 11.83 3.94
N PHE A 606 -22.31 11.41 3.97
CA PHE A 606 -22.68 10.07 3.60
C PHE A 606 -22.34 9.88 2.13
N ILE A 607 -21.68 8.77 1.83
CA ILE A 607 -21.49 8.39 0.44
C ILE A 607 -22.85 7.91 -0.07
N GLU A 608 -23.58 8.83 -0.71
CA GLU A 608 -24.83 8.47 -1.36
C GLU A 608 -24.56 7.43 -2.45
N SER A 609 -25.11 6.22 -2.28
CA SER A 609 -25.03 5.09 -3.23
C SER A 609 -25.35 5.49 -4.67
N LYS A 610 -26.26 6.46 -4.86
CA LYS A 610 -26.67 7.03 -6.17
C LYS A 610 -25.61 7.92 -6.85
N LYS A 611 -24.66 8.50 -6.09
CA LYS A 611 -23.62 9.42 -6.60
C LYS A 611 -22.31 8.69 -6.95
N VAL A 612 -22.08 7.52 -6.36
CA VAL A 612 -20.87 6.71 -6.60
C VAL A 612 -21.21 5.41 -7.33
N ARG A 613 -20.21 4.75 -7.92
CA ARG A 613 -20.35 3.38 -8.43
C ARG A 613 -19.22 2.52 -7.89
N ASN A 614 -19.46 1.23 -7.77
CA ASN A 614 -18.37 0.29 -7.53
C ASN A 614 -17.39 0.34 -8.72
N PHE A 615 -16.10 0.39 -8.41
CA PHE A 615 -15.01 0.44 -9.38
C PHE A 615 -15.01 -0.82 -10.25
N HIS A 616 -15.21 -1.99 -9.61
CA HIS A 616 -15.23 -3.29 -10.27
C HIS A 616 -16.62 -3.66 -10.83
N ALA A 617 -17.63 -2.80 -10.70
CA ALA A 617 -18.95 -3.10 -11.24
C ALA A 617 -18.89 -3.34 -12.75
N LYS A 618 -19.48 -4.45 -13.20
CA LYS A 618 -19.68 -4.75 -14.62
C LYS A 618 -20.60 -3.70 -15.23
N ARG A 619 -20.38 -3.38 -16.50
CA ARG A 619 -21.19 -2.39 -17.22
C ARG A 619 -22.61 -2.92 -17.41
N ILE A 620 -23.59 -2.33 -16.74
CA ILE A 620 -25.01 -2.56 -17.04
C ILE A 620 -25.37 -1.79 -18.32
N GLN A 621 -25.78 -2.52 -19.34
CA GLN A 621 -26.33 -1.97 -20.58
C GLN A 621 -27.85 -1.81 -20.40
N ILE A 622 -28.33 -0.60 -20.68
CA ILE A 622 -29.75 -0.26 -20.73
C ILE A 622 -29.99 0.28 -22.14
N ALA A 623 -30.58 -0.53 -23.00
CA ALA A 623 -30.87 -0.18 -24.38
C ALA A 623 -32.36 0.08 -24.53
N LYS A 624 -32.73 1.15 -25.24
CA LYS A 624 -34.12 1.49 -25.54
C LYS A 624 -34.47 0.93 -26.91
N PHE A 625 -35.53 0.13 -26.99
CA PHE A 625 -35.96 -0.50 -28.23
C PHE A 625 -37.38 -0.05 -28.63
N PRO A 626 -37.68 0.05 -29.95
CA PRO A 626 -36.76 -0.18 -31.07
C PRO A 626 -35.69 0.91 -31.20
N ALA A 627 -34.44 0.54 -31.51
CA ALA A 627 -33.31 1.48 -31.49
C ALA A 627 -33.42 2.62 -32.51
N LYS A 628 -34.09 2.39 -33.65
CA LYS A 628 -34.21 3.33 -34.78
C LYS A 628 -35.51 4.17 -34.79
N GLU A 629 -36.51 3.83 -33.98
CA GLU A 629 -37.79 4.53 -33.97
C GLU A 629 -37.79 5.69 -32.96
N THR A 630 -38.58 6.74 -33.21
CA THR A 630 -38.77 7.85 -32.28
C THR A 630 -39.49 7.41 -31.00
N LEU A 631 -40.48 6.52 -31.14
CA LEU A 631 -41.23 5.94 -30.02
C LEU A 631 -40.54 4.67 -29.54
N LYS A 632 -39.86 4.76 -28.39
CA LYS A 632 -39.29 3.59 -27.72
C LYS A 632 -40.39 2.90 -26.91
N THR A 633 -40.51 1.58 -26.99
CA THR A 633 -41.59 0.82 -26.32
C THR A 633 -41.11 -0.06 -25.16
N HIS A 634 -39.81 -0.35 -25.06
CA HIS A 634 -39.26 -1.16 -23.96
C HIS A 634 -37.77 -0.92 -23.73
N LEU A 635 -37.29 -1.30 -22.53
CA LEU A 635 -35.89 -1.40 -22.19
C LEU A 635 -35.45 -2.84 -22.33
N TRP A 636 -34.28 -3.01 -22.92
CA TRP A 636 -33.50 -4.22 -22.82
C TRP A 636 -32.35 -3.98 -21.82
N LEU A 637 -32.35 -4.77 -20.75
CA LEU A 637 -31.35 -4.74 -19.71
C LEU A 637 -30.42 -5.93 -19.88
N SER A 638 -29.11 -5.69 -19.88
CA SER A 638 -28.13 -6.77 -19.92
C SER A 638 -26.83 -6.42 -19.22
N VAL A 639 -26.12 -7.46 -18.78
CA VAL A 639 -24.74 -7.35 -18.32
C VAL A 639 -23.86 -8.16 -19.29
N PRO A 640 -22.98 -7.50 -20.07
CA PRO A 640 -22.15 -8.18 -21.06
C PRO A 640 -21.32 -9.31 -20.45
N LYS A 641 -21.20 -10.43 -21.19
CA LYS A 641 -20.50 -11.65 -20.75
C LYS A 641 -21.15 -12.34 -19.54
N THR A 642 -22.44 -12.11 -19.30
CA THR A 642 -23.27 -12.88 -18.38
C THR A 642 -24.54 -13.31 -19.11
N GLU A 643 -25.27 -14.28 -18.54
CA GLU A 643 -26.54 -14.76 -19.10
C GLU A 643 -27.71 -13.81 -18.84
N PHE A 644 -27.55 -12.85 -17.91
CA PHE A 644 -28.60 -11.93 -17.50
C PHE A 644 -29.08 -11.04 -18.66
N LYS A 645 -30.35 -11.21 -19.04
CA LYS A 645 -31.07 -10.42 -20.04
C LYS A 645 -32.52 -10.29 -19.60
N GLU A 646 -32.97 -9.06 -19.40
CA GLU A 646 -34.34 -8.79 -18.98
C GLU A 646 -34.97 -7.67 -19.80
N THR A 647 -36.29 -7.76 -19.95
CA THR A 647 -37.10 -6.73 -20.61
C THR A 647 -37.96 -6.01 -19.59
N LEU A 648 -37.94 -4.68 -19.63
CA LEU A 648 -38.84 -3.82 -18.87
C LEU A 648 -39.66 -2.95 -19.82
N THR A 649 -40.94 -2.77 -19.51
CA THR A 649 -41.87 -1.95 -20.28
C THR A 649 -42.53 -0.92 -19.36
N ILE A 650 -43.31 -0.01 -19.95
CA ILE A 650 -44.14 0.92 -19.15
C ILE A 650 -45.20 0.19 -18.30
N TYR A 651 -45.48 -1.09 -18.59
CA TYR A 651 -46.45 -1.91 -17.86
C TYR A 651 -45.83 -2.71 -16.70
N SER A 652 -44.49 -2.67 -16.54
CA SER A 652 -43.81 -3.36 -15.45
C SER A 652 -44.19 -2.76 -14.11
N ASN A 653 -44.58 -3.59 -13.14
CA ASN A 653 -44.91 -3.13 -11.79
C ASN A 653 -43.66 -2.93 -10.91
N ASP A 654 -43.81 -2.20 -9.80
CA ASP A 654 -42.72 -1.88 -8.87
C ASP A 654 -42.03 -3.13 -8.30
N GLN A 655 -42.77 -4.23 -8.12
CA GLN A 655 -42.20 -5.48 -7.59
C GLN A 655 -41.23 -6.10 -8.61
N ARG A 656 -41.61 -6.15 -9.89
CA ARG A 656 -40.75 -6.65 -10.96
C ARG A 656 -39.51 -5.77 -11.14
N ILE A 657 -39.68 -4.45 -11.10
CA ILE A 657 -38.56 -3.51 -11.17
C ILE A 657 -37.59 -3.75 -10.02
N ARG A 658 -38.07 -3.91 -8.78
CA ARG A 658 -37.23 -4.21 -7.62
C ARG A 658 -36.48 -5.54 -7.76
N ASN A 659 -37.16 -6.61 -8.17
CA ASN A 659 -36.52 -7.92 -8.37
C ASN A 659 -35.39 -7.84 -9.42
N ILE A 660 -35.64 -7.18 -10.55
CA ILE A 660 -34.64 -6.99 -11.61
C ILE A 660 -33.48 -6.10 -11.14
N VAL A 661 -33.75 -5.06 -10.35
CA VAL A 661 -32.72 -4.20 -9.75
C VAL A 661 -31.80 -5.00 -8.83
N SER A 662 -32.37 -5.82 -7.94
CA SER A 662 -31.60 -6.66 -7.02
C SER A 662 -30.75 -7.68 -7.75
N GLU A 663 -31.32 -8.36 -8.76
CA GLU A 663 -30.57 -9.32 -9.57
C GLU A 663 -29.46 -8.65 -10.39
N LEU A 664 -29.70 -7.46 -10.94
CA LEU A 664 -28.68 -6.65 -11.59
C LEU A 664 -27.60 -6.19 -10.62
N ALA A 665 -27.95 -5.83 -9.38
CA ALA A 665 -26.98 -5.43 -8.35
C ALA A 665 -26.04 -6.59 -8.02
N ILE A 666 -26.59 -7.78 -7.81
CA ILE A 666 -25.83 -9.01 -7.58
C ILE A 666 -24.93 -9.33 -8.79
N THR A 667 -25.50 -9.35 -9.99
CA THR A 667 -24.80 -9.77 -11.22
C THR A 667 -23.71 -8.79 -11.65
N SER A 668 -23.97 -7.49 -11.47
CA SER A 668 -23.04 -6.42 -11.86
C SER A 668 -22.06 -6.04 -10.75
N GLY A 669 -22.39 -6.26 -9.48
CA GLY A 669 -21.65 -5.74 -8.32
C GLY A 669 -21.82 -4.23 -8.08
N ASP A 670 -22.83 -3.60 -8.69
CA ASP A 670 -23.17 -2.18 -8.54
C ASP A 670 -24.30 -1.97 -7.50
N PHE A 671 -24.61 -0.73 -7.12
CA PHE A 671 -25.58 -0.44 -6.05
C PHE A 671 -27.04 -0.44 -6.53
N GLU A 672 -27.93 -1.11 -5.80
CA GLU A 672 -29.37 -1.19 -6.11
C GLU A 672 -30.00 0.18 -6.37
N ASP A 673 -29.86 1.16 -5.46
CA ASP A 673 -30.42 2.51 -5.63
C ASP A 673 -29.98 3.18 -6.93
N ARG A 674 -28.71 2.97 -7.32
CA ARG A 674 -28.16 3.53 -8.54
C ARG A 674 -28.74 2.85 -9.77
N ILE A 675 -28.88 1.52 -9.73
CA ILE A 675 -29.49 0.74 -10.81
C ILE A 675 -30.96 1.13 -10.94
N HIS A 676 -31.69 1.18 -9.82
CA HIS A 676 -33.08 1.62 -9.75
C HIS A 676 -33.25 3.00 -10.37
N LYS A 677 -32.47 4.00 -9.94
CA LYS A 677 -32.53 5.35 -10.53
C LYS A 677 -32.27 5.35 -12.04
N ARG A 678 -31.31 4.55 -12.52
CA ARG A 678 -31.01 4.45 -13.96
C ARG A 678 -32.14 3.80 -14.75
N ILE A 679 -32.79 2.78 -14.17
CA ILE A 679 -33.92 2.10 -14.79
C ILE A 679 -35.13 3.01 -14.83
N VAL A 680 -35.50 3.65 -13.71
CA VAL A 680 -36.62 4.59 -13.64
C VAL A 680 -36.44 5.75 -14.63
N CYS A 681 -35.28 6.43 -14.62
CA CYS A 681 -35.01 7.48 -15.60
C CYS A 681 -35.00 6.99 -17.06
N ALA A 682 -34.75 5.70 -17.30
CA ALA A 682 -34.83 5.13 -18.64
C ALA A 682 -36.26 4.77 -19.04
N LEU A 683 -37.10 4.37 -18.07
CA LEU A 683 -38.53 4.08 -18.24
C LEU A 683 -39.32 5.34 -18.61
N ASP A 684 -38.94 6.51 -18.08
CA ASP A 684 -39.56 7.80 -18.43
C ASP A 684 -39.53 8.13 -19.94
N ALA A 685 -38.62 7.48 -20.69
CA ALA A 685 -38.48 7.68 -22.13
C ALA A 685 -39.18 6.60 -22.98
N ILE A 686 -39.97 5.72 -22.36
CA ILE A 686 -40.72 4.66 -23.02
C ILE A 686 -42.18 5.07 -23.19
N HIS A 687 -42.75 4.68 -24.31
CA HIS A 687 -44.12 4.94 -24.71
C HIS A 687 -44.92 3.63 -24.68
N PRO A 688 -46.25 3.73 -24.51
CA PRO A 688 -47.12 2.56 -24.60
C PRO A 688 -47.00 1.85 -25.94
N LEU A 689 -47.24 0.55 -25.93
CA LEU A 689 -47.23 -0.29 -27.13
C LEU A 689 -48.30 0.20 -28.11
N ARG A 690 -47.94 0.25 -29.40
CA ARG A 690 -48.88 0.48 -30.49
C ARG A 690 -49.19 -0.84 -31.21
N ILE A 691 -50.47 -1.17 -31.34
CA ILE A 691 -50.98 -2.30 -32.11
C ILE A 691 -51.88 -1.72 -33.21
N GLY A 692 -51.45 -1.85 -34.47
CA GLY A 692 -52.14 -1.19 -35.59
C GLY A 692 -52.21 0.33 -35.37
N ASP A 693 -53.43 0.87 -35.37
CA ASP A 693 -53.68 2.29 -35.09
C ASP A 693 -53.97 2.60 -33.63
N TYR A 694 -53.96 1.59 -32.75
CA TYR A 694 -54.33 1.72 -31.34
C TYR A 694 -53.10 1.88 -30.45
N ILE A 695 -53.15 2.86 -29.55
CA ILE A 695 -52.19 3.02 -28.45
C ILE A 695 -52.75 2.25 -27.25
N ILE A 696 -52.03 1.24 -26.80
CA ILE A 696 -52.48 0.36 -25.71
C ILE A 696 -52.07 0.99 -24.38
N THR A 697 -53.00 1.56 -23.64
CA THR A 697 -52.73 2.07 -22.28
C THR A 697 -52.58 0.92 -21.28
N LEU A 698 -52.15 1.24 -20.06
CA LEU A 698 -51.99 0.24 -18.99
C LEU A 698 -53.31 -0.50 -18.69
N ASP A 699 -54.43 0.21 -18.69
CA ASP A 699 -55.74 -0.38 -18.39
C ASP A 699 -56.19 -1.33 -19.50
N VAL A 700 -55.98 -0.96 -20.76
CA VAL A 700 -56.26 -1.83 -21.91
C VAL A 700 -55.36 -3.08 -21.85
N MET A 701 -54.07 -2.90 -21.54
CA MET A 701 -53.13 -4.02 -21.39
C MET A 701 -53.55 -4.98 -20.27
N ARG A 702 -54.07 -4.46 -19.14
CA ARG A 702 -54.61 -5.27 -18.03
C ARG A 702 -55.88 -6.01 -18.42
N ASN A 703 -56.78 -5.37 -19.16
CA ASN A 703 -58.01 -6.00 -19.61
C ASN A 703 -57.71 -7.17 -20.55
N ILE A 704 -56.79 -6.99 -21.51
CA ILE A 704 -56.34 -8.06 -22.40
C ILE A 704 -55.66 -9.19 -21.59
N PHE A 705 -54.83 -8.85 -20.60
CA PHE A 705 -54.14 -9.82 -19.75
C PHE A 705 -55.10 -10.68 -18.92
N ASN A 706 -56.07 -10.05 -18.25
CA ASN A 706 -57.07 -10.75 -17.45
C ASN A 706 -57.93 -11.64 -18.34
N ALA A 707 -58.44 -11.10 -19.45
CA ALA A 707 -59.24 -11.86 -20.41
C ALA A 707 -58.47 -13.08 -20.95
N LEU A 708 -57.17 -12.94 -21.23
CA LEU A 708 -56.35 -14.04 -21.70
C LEU A 708 -56.13 -15.11 -20.62
N ASN A 709 -55.83 -14.70 -19.38
CA ASN A 709 -55.65 -15.62 -18.24
C ASN A 709 -56.93 -16.35 -17.83
N ASP A 710 -58.10 -15.75 -18.08
CA ASP A 710 -59.39 -16.39 -17.83
C ASP A 710 -59.75 -17.44 -18.91
N MET A 711 -59.13 -17.36 -20.10
CA MET A 711 -59.38 -18.26 -21.23
C MET A 711 -58.42 -19.46 -21.33
N ILE A 712 -57.36 -19.48 -20.54
CA ILE A 712 -56.29 -20.49 -20.60
C ILE A 712 -56.21 -21.30 -19.29
N ASP A 713 -55.57 -22.46 -19.36
CA ASP A 713 -55.36 -23.30 -18.19
C ASP A 713 -54.54 -22.56 -17.12
N LYS A 714 -54.93 -22.70 -15.84
CA LYS A 714 -54.24 -22.04 -14.71
C LYS A 714 -52.73 -22.29 -14.67
N SER A 715 -52.26 -23.45 -15.14
CA SER A 715 -50.83 -23.79 -15.20
C SER A 715 -50.05 -22.98 -16.24
N LYS A 716 -50.75 -22.36 -17.20
CA LYS A 716 -50.21 -21.54 -18.29
C LYS A 716 -50.49 -20.04 -18.10
N ASN A 717 -51.08 -19.65 -16.98
CA ASN A 717 -51.37 -18.25 -16.70
C ASN A 717 -50.10 -17.41 -16.75
N LEU A 718 -50.18 -16.30 -17.48
CA LEU A 718 -49.16 -15.27 -17.49
C LEU A 718 -49.08 -14.65 -16.09
N LYS A 719 -47.86 -14.46 -15.61
CA LYS A 719 -47.58 -13.93 -14.26
C LYS A 719 -47.45 -12.42 -14.25
N TYR A 720 -47.02 -11.82 -15.36
CA TYR A 720 -46.77 -10.37 -15.47
C TYR A 720 -47.24 -9.82 -16.82
N LEU A 721 -47.65 -8.54 -16.85
CA LEU A 721 -48.04 -7.84 -18.09
C LEU A 721 -46.91 -7.84 -19.14
N ASP A 722 -45.65 -7.89 -18.71
CA ASP A 722 -44.49 -7.99 -19.60
C ASP A 722 -44.46 -9.30 -20.39
N GLU A 723 -45.02 -10.39 -19.88
CA GLU A 723 -45.11 -11.67 -20.61
C GLU A 723 -46.15 -11.56 -21.74
N LEU A 724 -47.28 -10.88 -21.48
CA LEU A 724 -48.25 -10.54 -22.53
C LEU A 724 -47.61 -9.60 -23.56
N TYR A 725 -46.82 -8.62 -23.13
CA TYR A 725 -46.10 -7.72 -24.04
C TYR A 725 -45.13 -8.50 -24.94
N ILE A 726 -44.35 -9.42 -24.38
CA ILE A 726 -43.45 -10.30 -25.13
C ILE A 726 -44.25 -11.12 -26.15
N LEU A 727 -45.37 -11.71 -25.74
CA LEU A 727 -46.22 -12.51 -26.61
C LEU A 727 -46.78 -11.69 -27.78
N ILE A 728 -47.26 -10.47 -27.52
CA ILE A 728 -47.77 -9.57 -28.55
C ILE A 728 -46.66 -9.16 -29.51
N THR A 729 -45.49 -8.78 -29.00
CA THR A 729 -44.38 -8.28 -29.81
C THR A 729 -43.71 -9.36 -30.65
N HIS A 730 -43.60 -10.60 -30.16
CA HIS A 730 -43.09 -11.74 -30.95
C HIS A 730 -44.03 -12.12 -32.10
N ASN A 731 -45.34 -11.87 -31.94
CA ASN A 731 -46.35 -12.19 -32.94
C ASN A 731 -46.90 -10.93 -33.65
N LYS A 732 -46.15 -9.81 -33.64
CA LYS A 732 -46.61 -8.47 -34.03
C LYS A 732 -47.40 -8.44 -35.34
N ARG A 733 -46.94 -9.13 -36.39
CA ARG A 733 -47.60 -9.14 -37.70
C ARG A 733 -49.03 -9.69 -37.62
N HIS A 734 -49.25 -10.78 -36.89
CA HIS A 734 -50.56 -11.40 -36.75
C HIS A 734 -51.43 -10.61 -35.78
N ILE A 735 -50.85 -10.13 -34.68
CA ILE A 735 -51.55 -9.28 -33.70
C ILE A 735 -52.07 -7.99 -34.34
N VAL A 736 -51.27 -7.33 -35.18
CA VAL A 736 -51.71 -6.14 -35.94
C VAL A 736 -52.86 -6.50 -36.88
N LYS A 737 -52.77 -7.63 -37.60
CA LYS A 737 -53.86 -8.08 -38.48
C LYS A 737 -55.16 -8.35 -37.72
N TYR A 738 -55.10 -8.95 -36.52
CA TYR A 738 -56.30 -9.14 -35.69
C TYR A 738 -56.91 -7.80 -35.25
N SER A 739 -56.08 -6.77 -35.01
CA SER A 739 -56.56 -5.44 -34.63
C SER A 739 -57.29 -4.69 -35.74
N GLU A 740 -57.11 -5.09 -37.01
CA GLU A 740 -57.86 -4.52 -38.15
C GLU A 740 -59.34 -4.95 -38.13
N THR A 741 -59.65 -6.09 -37.49
CA THR A 741 -61.00 -6.65 -37.44
C THR A 741 -61.63 -6.60 -36.04
N ILE A 742 -60.83 -6.57 -34.98
CA ILE A 742 -61.28 -6.58 -33.59
C ILE A 742 -60.56 -5.45 -32.86
N ASN A 743 -61.30 -4.45 -32.37
CA ASN A 743 -60.70 -3.33 -31.66
C ASN A 743 -60.17 -3.79 -30.28
N PRO A 744 -58.85 -3.72 -30.01
CA PRO A 744 -58.27 -4.15 -28.74
C PRO A 744 -58.67 -3.29 -27.54
N ILE A 745 -59.18 -2.07 -27.77
CA ILE A 745 -59.64 -1.14 -26.73
C ILE A 745 -61.11 -1.42 -26.38
N ASP A 746 -61.98 -1.52 -27.39
CA ASP A 746 -63.43 -1.68 -27.19
C ASP A 746 -63.83 -3.12 -26.85
N ASP A 747 -63.12 -4.12 -27.38
CA ASP A 747 -63.38 -5.55 -27.12
C ASP A 747 -62.08 -6.33 -26.84
N PRO A 748 -61.48 -6.15 -25.64
CA PRO A 748 -60.24 -6.82 -25.25
C PRO A 748 -60.40 -8.34 -25.12
N VAL A 749 -61.63 -8.84 -24.91
CA VAL A 749 -61.93 -10.26 -24.73
C VAL A 749 -61.90 -10.99 -26.07
N ALA A 750 -62.64 -10.52 -27.07
CA ALA A 750 -62.58 -11.09 -28.41
C ALA A 750 -61.17 -10.96 -29.00
N PHE A 751 -60.48 -9.85 -28.71
CA PHE A 751 -59.11 -9.63 -29.15
C PHE A 751 -58.13 -10.64 -28.53
N ALA A 752 -58.17 -10.85 -27.20
CA ALA A 752 -57.34 -11.85 -26.52
C ALA A 752 -57.59 -13.28 -27.05
N SER A 753 -58.85 -13.63 -27.30
CA SER A 753 -59.24 -14.94 -27.84
C SER A 753 -58.61 -15.22 -29.21
N ALA A 754 -58.46 -14.18 -30.06
CA ALA A 754 -57.88 -14.32 -31.39
C ALA A 754 -56.44 -14.85 -31.40
N PHE A 755 -55.68 -14.62 -30.31
CA PHE A 755 -54.27 -14.99 -30.25
C PHE A 755 -53.90 -15.90 -29.07
N LYS A 756 -54.89 -16.39 -28.30
CA LYS A 756 -54.65 -17.31 -27.18
C LYS A 756 -53.88 -18.58 -27.56
N HIS A 757 -53.99 -19.03 -28.81
CA HIS A 757 -53.31 -20.20 -29.34
C HIS A 757 -51.78 -20.08 -29.39
N TYR A 758 -51.21 -18.87 -29.19
CA TYR A 758 -49.77 -18.70 -29.03
C TYR A 758 -49.23 -19.10 -27.66
N ILE A 759 -50.10 -19.27 -26.66
CA ILE A 759 -49.72 -19.78 -25.34
C ILE A 759 -49.70 -21.31 -25.42
N LYS A 760 -48.50 -21.90 -25.32
CA LYS A 760 -48.28 -23.34 -25.40
C LYS A 760 -48.04 -23.95 -24.03
#